data_AF-A0A2S9WUQ3-F1
#
_entry.id   AF-A0A2S9WUQ3-F1
#
_cell.length_a   1.000
_cell.length_b   1.000
_cell.length_c   1.000
_cell.angle_alpha   90.00
_cell.angle_beta   90.00
_cell.angle_gamma   90.00
#
_symmetry.space_group_name_H-M   'P 1'
#
loop_
_entity.id
_entity.type
_entity.pdbx_description
1 polymer ?
#
loop_
_entity_poly.entity_id
_entity_poly.type
_entity_poly.pdbx_seq_one_letter_code
_entity_poly.pdbx_strand_id
1 'polypeptide(L)'
;MITLYNDALRIGSITIDANQFKKWQVEYVESNPNDLPKYEDYFYELRYDTPATDIVFYSIKENGGTIWVNTSIGMYHFDGSGALINYMPVHALEFNFTADGQLIEPNFYHGTRVYHSVSPIRYTYYDESKSMENPRFVVGNFQNGNKTYLTSIFNGLYVYEDGQFISLAENNIWNEKRLRFITRLNDGRKAVTNEDGDVFIINDDSTFKASQIHRDPSHGKTITFLSSYKDFIILGTSQGIVFHNGDREIFMNQEQGVDSKIYNGFVNDGILHLASDHGSYSIQLDAVLNQKNRVDHIGLQSLMINGTEINAAEMINGKINLNHDQNSLDLQLSTNNHPFPGKLKYSYRLYESNSWIELPENKLTLPFLDSGDYQLFVQIDDASTGYKMDQKILEFHIAKPFYKSNLFLAVIFLVSMVILIVYFRFKRKRAYQKALEKESVTKRIEEVKMEALLSQMNPHFIFNSLNSVQYFISNNENDRAMKYLGTFSDLIRSNLHNTERPLNTLEDEIAYLKRYIDLENARFSDRIEVTFIVDPELSLTQTHIPTMILQPFVENAFIHAFPSRIESPQIRIEFAVINSQTYQCTITDNGIGDASFHNNKHHVSKGTQLVRERLSFLGYDPEKSLQISYSQHGTLVRLELER
;
A
#
# COMPACT_ATOMS: atom_id res chain seq x y z
N MET A 1 37.66 2.14 63.10
CA MET A 1 37.65 1.46 61.77
C MET A 1 37.70 -0.02 62.03
N ILE A 2 36.72 -0.75 61.49
CA ILE A 2 36.66 -2.20 61.59
C ILE A 2 36.79 -2.75 60.18
N THR A 3 37.69 -3.71 59.96
CA THR A 3 37.96 -4.27 58.63
C THR A 3 38.09 -5.78 58.75
N LEU A 4 37.31 -6.50 57.94
CA LEU A 4 37.36 -7.94 57.83
C LEU A 4 38.22 -8.30 56.61
N TYR A 5 39.29 -9.06 56.84
CA TYR A 5 40.15 -9.64 55.82
C TYR A 5 39.81 -11.13 55.64
N ASN A 6 40.41 -11.79 54.66
CA ASN A 6 40.18 -13.21 54.39
C ASN A 6 40.58 -14.11 55.57
N ASP A 7 41.56 -13.70 56.37
CA ASP A 7 42.17 -14.49 57.45
C ASP A 7 42.27 -13.72 58.78
N ALA A 8 41.73 -12.50 58.87
CA ALA A 8 41.85 -11.67 60.06
C ALA A 8 40.73 -10.64 60.19
N LEU A 9 40.50 -10.21 61.43
CA LEU A 9 39.68 -9.06 61.77
C LEU A 9 40.57 -7.95 62.34
N ARG A 10 40.42 -6.73 61.85
CA ARG A 10 41.06 -5.55 62.43
C ARG A 10 40.02 -4.65 63.08
N ILE A 11 40.18 -4.37 64.38
CA ILE A 11 39.38 -3.42 65.15
C ILE A 11 40.34 -2.32 65.64
N GLY A 12 40.29 -1.16 65.00
CA GLY A 12 41.23 -0.07 65.27
C GLY A 12 42.67 -0.46 64.99
N SER A 13 43.50 -0.53 66.04
CA SER A 13 44.91 -0.98 65.97
C SER A 13 45.09 -2.46 66.25
N ILE A 14 44.05 -3.16 66.72
CA ILE A 14 44.12 -4.58 67.08
C ILE A 14 43.80 -5.41 65.85
N THR A 15 44.63 -6.41 65.56
CA THR A 15 44.41 -7.39 64.50
C THR A 15 44.31 -8.77 65.14
N ILE A 16 43.23 -9.47 64.84
CA ILE A 16 42.88 -10.79 65.37
C ILE A 16 42.88 -11.74 64.17
N ASP A 17 43.83 -12.67 64.14
CA ASP A 17 43.95 -13.63 63.04
C ASP A 17 43.07 -14.86 63.25
N ALA A 18 42.90 -15.65 62.19
CA ALA A 18 42.12 -16.88 62.19
C ALA A 18 42.60 -17.91 63.24
N ASN A 19 43.89 -17.91 63.60
CA ASN A 19 44.41 -18.80 64.65
C ASN A 19 43.83 -18.44 66.01
N GLN A 20 43.70 -17.13 66.31
CA GLN A 20 43.11 -16.67 67.55
C GLN A 20 41.61 -17.00 67.63
N PHE A 21 40.87 -16.86 66.52
CA PHE A 21 39.48 -17.34 66.43
C PHE A 21 39.40 -18.84 66.73
N LYS A 22 40.26 -19.65 66.10
CA LYS A 22 40.28 -21.09 66.32
C LYS A 22 40.57 -21.46 67.78
N LYS A 23 41.51 -20.76 68.41
CA LYS A 23 41.86 -20.98 69.82
C LYS A 23 40.66 -20.77 70.74
N TRP A 24 39.92 -19.67 70.56
CA TRP A 24 38.72 -19.40 71.37
C TRP A 24 37.62 -20.44 71.18
N GLN A 25 37.41 -20.94 69.95
CA GLN A 25 36.49 -22.05 69.72
C GLN A 25 36.89 -23.29 70.52
N VAL A 26 38.16 -23.70 70.44
CA VAL A 26 38.64 -24.91 71.13
C VAL A 26 38.47 -24.77 72.65
N GLU A 27 38.89 -23.64 73.22
CA GLU A 27 38.75 -23.35 74.65
C GLU A 27 37.28 -23.41 75.11
N TYR A 28 36.35 -22.87 74.31
CA TYR A 28 34.93 -22.91 74.64
C TYR A 28 34.36 -24.34 74.58
N VAL A 29 34.68 -25.10 73.53
CA VAL A 29 34.18 -26.47 73.33
C VAL A 29 34.68 -27.41 74.42
N GLU A 30 35.95 -27.29 74.82
CA GLU A 30 36.54 -28.09 75.90
C GLU A 30 35.91 -27.75 77.26
N SER A 31 35.59 -26.47 77.49
CA SER A 31 35.04 -26.00 78.77
C SER A 31 33.54 -26.23 78.91
N ASN A 32 32.79 -26.28 77.80
CA ASN A 32 31.31 -26.33 77.79
C ASN A 32 30.75 -27.45 76.89
N PRO A 33 31.17 -28.73 77.05
CA PRO A 33 30.79 -29.82 76.14
C PRO A 33 29.28 -30.12 76.14
N ASN A 34 28.56 -29.76 77.20
CA ASN A 34 27.12 -29.98 77.32
C ASN A 34 26.26 -28.84 76.76
N ASP A 35 26.87 -27.68 76.47
CA ASP A 35 26.18 -26.47 75.99
C ASP A 35 26.29 -26.28 74.47
N LEU A 36 26.72 -27.32 73.76
CA LEU A 36 26.81 -27.32 72.30
C LEU A 36 25.42 -27.56 71.68
N PRO A 37 25.03 -26.80 70.64
CA PRO A 37 23.76 -27.00 69.94
C PRO A 37 23.63 -28.42 69.39
N LYS A 38 22.44 -28.99 69.55
CA LYS A 38 22.14 -30.35 69.10
C LYS A 38 21.49 -30.34 67.71
N TYR A 39 21.71 -31.42 66.96
CA TYR A 39 21.18 -31.58 65.59
C TYR A 39 19.63 -31.54 65.52
N GLU A 40 18.95 -32.06 66.53
CA GLU A 40 17.48 -32.18 66.57
C GLU A 40 16.74 -30.85 66.45
N ASP A 41 17.40 -29.74 66.78
CA ASP A 41 16.82 -28.40 66.74
C ASP A 41 17.07 -27.68 65.40
N TYR A 42 17.49 -28.38 64.34
CA TYR A 42 17.87 -27.83 63.03
C TYR A 42 19.04 -26.83 63.09
N PHE A 43 20.01 -27.01 63.98
CA PHE A 43 21.27 -26.25 63.91
C PHE A 43 22.16 -26.81 62.79
N TYR A 44 22.85 -25.93 62.06
CA TYR A 44 23.93 -26.36 61.17
C TYR A 44 25.07 -26.96 62.00
N GLU A 45 25.54 -28.15 61.61
CA GLU A 45 26.62 -28.83 62.32
C GLU A 45 27.93 -28.08 62.10
N LEU A 46 28.53 -27.64 63.22
CA LEU A 46 29.86 -27.05 63.21
C LEU A 46 30.93 -28.13 63.17
N ARG A 47 31.82 -28.01 62.17
CA ARG A 47 33.04 -28.79 62.11
C ARG A 47 34.09 -28.19 63.04
N TYR A 48 34.10 -28.66 64.28
CA TYR A 48 35.08 -28.22 65.28
C TYR A 48 36.52 -28.66 64.95
N ASP A 49 36.73 -29.52 63.95
CA ASP A 49 38.04 -29.93 63.43
C ASP A 49 38.59 -29.03 62.33
N THR A 50 37.82 -28.04 61.84
CA THR A 50 38.26 -27.12 60.76
C THR A 50 39.54 -26.37 61.16
N PRO A 51 40.63 -26.46 60.38
CA PRO A 51 41.87 -25.76 60.67
C PRO A 51 41.72 -24.24 60.48
N ALA A 52 42.58 -23.45 61.13
CA ALA A 52 42.50 -22.00 61.10
C ALA A 52 42.58 -21.41 59.68
N THR A 53 43.34 -22.04 58.78
CA THR A 53 43.51 -21.63 57.38
C THR A 53 42.22 -21.75 56.55
N ASP A 54 41.28 -22.58 56.99
CA ASP A 54 40.05 -22.90 56.25
C ASP A 54 38.83 -22.20 56.88
N ILE A 55 39.06 -21.30 57.85
CA ILE A 55 38.00 -20.48 58.43
C ILE A 55 37.53 -19.49 57.37
N VAL A 56 36.23 -19.47 57.12
CA VAL A 56 35.59 -18.53 56.21
C VAL A 56 34.85 -17.49 57.04
N PHE A 57 35.14 -16.22 56.79
CA PHE A 57 34.44 -15.09 57.41
C PHE A 57 33.27 -14.67 56.52
N TYR A 58 32.05 -14.71 57.06
CA TYR A 58 30.83 -14.44 56.28
C TYR A 58 30.40 -12.99 56.35
N SER A 59 30.28 -12.45 57.56
CA SER A 59 29.78 -11.08 57.75
C SER A 59 30.17 -10.50 59.11
N ILE A 60 30.11 -9.18 59.20
CA ILE A 60 30.32 -8.41 60.41
C ILE A 60 29.20 -7.41 60.60
N LYS A 61 28.67 -7.30 61.82
CA LYS A 61 27.62 -6.34 62.16
C LYS A 61 27.93 -5.67 63.49
N GLU A 62 27.64 -4.39 63.59
CA GLU A 62 27.75 -3.62 64.82
C GLU A 62 26.37 -3.47 65.45
N ASN A 63 26.29 -3.67 66.77
CA ASN A 63 25.06 -3.45 67.53
C ASN A 63 25.40 -2.94 68.94
N GLY A 64 24.82 -1.80 69.33
CA GLY A 64 25.02 -1.23 70.66
C GLY A 64 26.48 -0.95 71.04
N GLY A 65 27.35 -0.62 70.08
CA GLY A 65 28.79 -0.41 70.31
C GLY A 65 29.61 -1.70 70.49
N THR A 66 29.01 -2.85 70.20
CA THR A 66 29.67 -4.16 70.17
C THR A 66 29.70 -4.72 68.75
N ILE A 67 30.62 -5.63 68.48
CA ILE A 67 30.93 -6.12 67.15
C ILE A 67 30.64 -7.62 67.11
N TRP A 68 29.87 -8.05 66.12
CA TRP A 68 29.55 -9.45 65.90
C TRP A 68 30.15 -9.92 64.59
N VAL A 69 30.92 -11.00 64.64
CA VAL A 69 31.59 -11.60 63.48
C VAL A 69 31.07 -13.02 63.29
N ASN A 70 30.54 -13.28 62.11
CA ASN A 70 30.01 -14.57 61.72
C ASN A 70 31.02 -15.33 60.85
N THR A 71 31.29 -16.59 61.19
CA THR A 71 32.31 -17.42 60.53
C THR A 71 31.80 -18.84 60.29
N SER A 72 32.52 -19.61 59.48
CA SER A 72 32.27 -21.05 59.28
C SER A 72 32.40 -21.90 60.54
N ILE A 73 33.00 -21.35 61.60
CA ILE A 73 33.26 -22.06 62.85
C ILE A 73 32.47 -21.50 64.04
N GLY A 74 31.49 -20.63 63.80
CA GLY A 74 30.64 -20.01 64.83
C GLY A 74 30.63 -18.49 64.79
N MET A 75 29.90 -17.89 65.72
CA MET A 75 29.78 -16.43 65.85
C MET A 75 30.59 -15.92 67.05
N TYR A 76 31.22 -14.77 66.88
CA TYR A 76 32.07 -14.15 67.88
C TYR A 76 31.55 -12.75 68.19
N HIS A 77 31.40 -12.46 69.49
CA HIS A 77 30.92 -11.17 69.99
C HIS A 77 32.07 -10.46 70.70
N PHE A 78 32.41 -9.27 70.24
CA PHE A 78 33.48 -8.43 70.75
C PHE A 78 32.94 -7.11 71.29
N ASP A 79 33.64 -6.53 72.26
CA ASP A 79 33.40 -5.15 72.64
C ASP A 79 33.99 -4.17 71.60
N GLY A 80 33.73 -2.87 71.78
CA GLY A 80 34.27 -1.83 70.89
C GLY A 80 35.80 -1.70 70.89
N SER A 81 36.50 -2.33 71.85
CA SER A 81 37.97 -2.39 71.89
C SER A 81 38.52 -3.61 71.14
N GLY A 82 37.70 -4.59 70.81
CA GLY A 82 38.09 -5.85 70.18
C GLY A 82 38.42 -6.98 71.17
N ALA A 83 38.10 -6.82 72.46
CA ALA A 83 38.13 -7.93 73.40
C ALA A 83 36.91 -8.84 73.19
N LEU A 84 37.13 -10.17 73.22
CA LEU A 84 36.08 -11.15 73.08
C LEU A 84 35.16 -11.12 74.32
N ILE A 85 33.88 -10.84 74.10
CA ILE A 85 32.82 -10.93 75.11
C ILE A 85 32.30 -12.36 75.20
N ASN A 86 31.97 -12.96 74.05
CA ASN A 86 31.40 -14.31 73.98
C ASN A 86 31.69 -15.00 72.66
N TYR A 87 31.77 -16.32 72.68
CA TYR A 87 31.72 -17.17 71.49
C TYR A 87 30.43 -17.98 71.50
N MET A 88 29.78 -18.05 70.34
CA MET A 88 28.54 -18.76 70.14
C MET A 88 28.74 -19.85 69.08
N PRO A 89 28.62 -21.14 69.44
CA PRO A 89 28.80 -22.27 68.54
C PRO A 89 27.60 -22.46 67.59
N VAL A 90 27.17 -21.40 66.91
CA VAL A 90 26.09 -21.41 65.92
C VAL A 90 26.65 -20.96 64.59
N HIS A 91 26.44 -21.76 63.55
CA HIS A 91 26.68 -21.34 62.17
C HIS A 91 25.43 -20.65 61.64
N ALA A 92 25.52 -19.34 61.45
CA ALA A 92 24.47 -18.55 60.82
C ALA A 92 24.86 -18.28 59.36
N LEU A 93 23.91 -18.35 58.42
CA LEU A 93 24.12 -17.85 57.06
C LEU A 93 23.89 -16.33 57.00
N GLU A 94 22.89 -15.88 57.75
CA GLU A 94 22.54 -14.49 57.92
C GLU A 94 22.13 -14.26 59.39
N PHE A 95 22.33 -13.06 59.90
CA PHE A 95 21.88 -12.69 61.24
C PHE A 95 21.63 -11.19 61.35
N ASN A 96 20.76 -10.75 62.24
CA ASN A 96 20.65 -9.33 62.58
C ASN A 96 20.23 -9.19 64.05
N PHE A 97 19.74 -8.03 64.44
CA PHE A 97 19.26 -7.77 65.78
C PHE A 97 17.82 -7.26 65.72
N THR A 98 17.07 -7.53 66.78
CA THR A 98 15.82 -6.85 67.09
C THR A 98 16.12 -5.40 67.52
N ALA A 99 15.10 -4.57 67.65
CA ALA A 99 15.25 -3.20 68.13
C ALA A 99 15.78 -3.09 69.58
N ASP A 100 15.48 -4.08 70.43
CA ASP A 100 16.01 -4.19 71.79
C ASP A 100 17.38 -4.90 71.85
N GLY A 101 17.96 -5.23 70.69
CA GLY A 101 19.31 -5.77 70.58
C GLY A 101 19.45 -7.28 70.74
N GLN A 102 18.33 -8.03 70.75
CA GLN A 102 18.34 -9.50 70.74
C GLN A 102 18.83 -10.00 69.38
N LEU A 103 19.64 -11.06 69.37
CA LEU A 103 20.13 -11.66 68.14
C LEU A 103 18.98 -12.37 67.42
N ILE A 104 18.83 -12.10 66.11
CA ILE A 104 17.94 -12.81 65.19
C ILE A 104 18.81 -13.63 64.24
N GLU A 105 18.59 -14.94 64.20
CA GLU A 105 19.26 -15.88 63.30
C GLU A 105 18.22 -16.65 62.50
N PRO A 106 17.99 -16.29 61.23
CA PRO A 106 17.19 -17.09 60.34
C PRO A 106 17.94 -18.36 59.91
N ASN A 107 17.30 -19.51 60.10
CA ASN A 107 17.69 -20.73 59.41
C ASN A 107 17.06 -20.72 58.01
N PHE A 108 17.87 -20.93 56.99
CA PHE A 108 17.42 -20.83 55.61
C PHE A 108 16.23 -21.76 55.29
N TYR A 109 16.20 -22.99 55.80
CA TYR A 109 15.13 -23.96 55.51
C TYR A 109 14.11 -24.11 56.63
N HIS A 110 14.51 -23.83 57.87
CA HIS A 110 13.80 -24.22 59.08
C HIS A 110 13.51 -23.02 59.98
N GLY A 111 12.88 -21.97 59.48
CA GLY A 111 12.38 -20.89 60.34
C GLY A 111 13.44 -19.92 60.88
N THR A 112 13.15 -19.27 62.01
CA THR A 112 14.01 -18.21 62.57
C THR A 112 14.11 -18.29 64.09
N ARG A 113 15.28 -18.02 64.66
CA ARG A 113 15.51 -17.95 66.11
C ARG A 113 15.70 -16.50 66.57
N VAL A 114 15.11 -16.16 67.71
CA VAL A 114 15.36 -14.89 68.42
C VAL A 114 15.93 -15.23 69.80
N TYR A 115 17.15 -14.78 70.08
CA TYR A 115 17.88 -15.14 71.29
C TYR A 115 17.65 -14.12 72.41
N HIS A 116 17.04 -14.59 73.51
CA HIS A 116 16.92 -13.83 74.75
C HIS A 116 18.23 -13.83 75.56
N SER A 117 19.12 -14.77 75.29
CA SER A 117 20.44 -14.91 75.92
C SER A 117 21.36 -15.74 75.03
N VAL A 118 22.61 -15.32 74.88
CA VAL A 118 23.63 -16.04 74.08
C VAL A 118 24.58 -16.88 74.95
N SER A 119 24.63 -16.65 76.26
CA SER A 119 25.36 -17.48 77.22
C SER A 119 24.69 -17.41 78.61
N PRO A 120 24.00 -18.47 79.07
CA PRO A 120 23.68 -19.68 78.32
C PRO A 120 22.72 -19.38 77.16
N ILE A 121 22.75 -20.20 76.11
CA ILE A 121 21.91 -20.04 74.93
C ILE A 121 20.43 -20.25 75.31
N ARG A 122 19.61 -19.22 75.15
CA ARG A 122 18.15 -19.28 75.29
C ARG A 122 17.50 -18.49 74.16
N TYR A 123 16.59 -19.14 73.44
CA TYR A 123 15.93 -18.56 72.27
C TYR A 123 14.46 -18.96 72.20
N THR A 124 13.70 -18.15 71.47
CA THR A 124 12.40 -18.56 70.90
C THR A 124 12.63 -18.99 69.46
N TYR A 125 12.16 -20.19 69.11
CA TYR A 125 12.21 -20.73 67.75
C TYR A 125 10.87 -20.54 67.05
N TYR A 126 10.89 -19.76 65.97
CA TYR A 126 9.77 -19.48 65.10
C TYR A 126 9.78 -20.48 63.94
N ASP A 127 9.12 -21.61 64.19
CA ASP A 127 8.99 -22.74 63.27
C ASP A 127 8.12 -22.38 62.05
N GLU A 128 8.71 -22.47 60.86
CA GLU A 128 8.10 -22.15 59.57
C GLU A 128 6.91 -23.05 59.22
N SER A 129 6.83 -24.25 59.81
CA SER A 129 5.70 -25.16 59.59
C SER A 129 4.45 -24.76 60.36
N LYS A 130 4.59 -23.94 61.41
CA LYS A 130 3.49 -23.56 62.31
C LYS A 130 2.73 -22.31 61.86
N SER A 131 3.39 -21.39 61.16
CA SER A 131 2.76 -20.15 60.69
C SER A 131 3.48 -19.62 59.46
N MET A 132 2.72 -19.12 58.48
CA MET A 132 3.27 -18.43 57.31
C MET A 132 3.86 -17.05 57.66
N GLU A 133 3.53 -16.53 58.86
CA GLU A 133 4.14 -15.32 59.43
C GLU A 133 5.61 -15.55 59.84
N ASN A 134 6.01 -16.80 60.08
CA ASN A 134 7.36 -17.12 60.50
C ASN A 134 8.32 -17.07 59.30
N PRO A 135 9.45 -16.33 59.38
CA PRO A 135 10.34 -16.15 58.24
C PRO A 135 11.08 -17.44 57.86
N ARG A 136 11.21 -17.67 56.55
CA ARG A 136 11.97 -18.78 55.95
C ARG A 136 12.61 -18.35 54.63
N PHE A 137 13.62 -19.08 54.19
CA PHE A 137 14.41 -18.77 52.99
C PHE A 137 14.94 -17.33 52.99
N VAL A 138 15.32 -16.86 54.18
CA VAL A 138 15.81 -15.49 54.37
C VAL A 138 17.23 -15.42 53.81
N VAL A 139 17.48 -14.40 53.00
CA VAL A 139 18.79 -14.15 52.35
C VAL A 139 19.35 -12.76 52.63
N GLY A 140 18.54 -11.89 53.23
CA GLY A 140 18.96 -10.57 53.61
C GLY A 140 18.15 -10.08 54.80
N ASN A 141 18.72 -9.13 55.52
CA ASN A 141 18.10 -8.57 56.71
C ASN A 141 18.64 -7.17 56.96
N PHE A 142 17.81 -6.35 57.58
CA PHE A 142 18.16 -4.97 57.88
C PHE A 142 17.37 -4.47 59.08
N GLN A 143 18.07 -4.01 60.11
CA GLN A 143 17.45 -3.41 61.29
C GLN A 143 17.38 -1.89 61.11
N ASN A 144 16.22 -1.31 61.43
CA ASN A 144 16.04 0.14 61.39
C ASN A 144 14.97 0.59 62.38
N GLY A 145 15.36 1.39 63.36
CA GLY A 145 14.44 1.91 64.37
C GLY A 145 13.88 0.79 65.24
N ASN A 146 12.56 0.65 65.30
CA ASN A 146 11.88 -0.38 66.07
C ASN A 146 11.61 -1.68 65.28
N LYS A 147 12.00 -1.73 63.99
CA LYS A 147 11.70 -2.83 63.08
C LYS A 147 12.95 -3.53 62.60
N THR A 148 12.86 -4.84 62.41
CA THR A 148 13.87 -5.63 61.69
C THR A 148 13.23 -6.28 60.48
N TYR A 149 13.74 -5.95 59.29
CA TYR A 149 13.25 -6.44 58.02
C TYR A 149 14.05 -7.68 57.61
N LEU A 150 13.37 -8.70 57.06
CA LEU A 150 13.98 -9.93 56.55
C LEU A 150 13.47 -10.20 55.13
N THR A 151 14.38 -10.22 54.16
CA THR A 151 14.07 -10.50 52.75
C THR A 151 14.17 -11.98 52.46
N SER A 152 13.15 -12.53 51.80
CA SER A 152 13.05 -13.94 51.42
C SER A 152 12.98 -14.13 49.91
N ILE A 153 13.75 -15.10 49.42
CA ILE A 153 13.76 -15.45 47.99
C ILE A 153 12.46 -16.07 47.49
N PHE A 154 11.59 -16.57 48.38
CA PHE A 154 10.33 -17.20 47.98
C PHE A 154 9.10 -16.56 48.63
N ASN A 155 9.25 -15.92 49.78
CA ASN A 155 8.12 -15.47 50.59
C ASN A 155 8.02 -13.94 50.77
N GLY A 156 8.86 -13.17 50.07
CA GLY A 156 8.76 -11.70 50.06
C GLY A 156 9.42 -11.07 51.28
N LEU A 157 8.77 -10.07 51.88
CA LEU A 157 9.32 -9.30 52.99
C LEU A 157 8.63 -9.64 54.30
N TYR A 158 9.43 -9.97 55.32
CA TYR A 158 8.98 -10.11 56.70
C TYR A 158 9.46 -8.91 57.52
N VAL A 159 8.68 -8.54 58.53
CA VAL A 159 9.02 -7.50 59.50
C VAL A 159 8.88 -8.07 60.90
N TYR A 160 9.92 -7.93 61.71
CA TYR A 160 9.86 -8.16 63.14
C TYR A 160 9.56 -6.84 63.84
N GLU A 161 8.43 -6.77 64.54
CA GLU A 161 7.98 -5.63 65.34
C GLU A 161 7.18 -6.16 66.53
N ASP A 162 7.29 -5.50 67.69
CA ASP A 162 6.53 -5.83 68.91
C ASP A 162 6.57 -7.31 69.34
N GLY A 163 7.71 -7.98 69.11
CA GLY A 163 7.94 -9.36 69.54
C GLY A 163 7.44 -10.44 68.56
N GLN A 164 6.89 -10.06 67.42
CA GLN A 164 6.30 -10.97 66.44
C GLN A 164 6.83 -10.70 65.02
N PHE A 165 6.80 -11.74 64.19
CA PHE A 165 7.03 -11.58 62.76
C PHE A 165 5.70 -11.35 62.04
N ILE A 166 5.74 -10.45 61.05
CA ILE A 166 4.63 -10.09 60.18
C ILE A 166 5.12 -10.29 58.74
N SER A 167 4.43 -11.14 57.99
CA SER A 167 4.62 -11.37 56.57
C SER A 167 3.77 -10.39 55.77
N LEU A 168 4.41 -9.53 54.98
CA LEU A 168 3.70 -8.52 54.20
C LEU A 168 2.89 -9.16 53.06
N ALA A 169 3.33 -10.31 52.55
CA ALA A 169 2.64 -11.03 51.49
C ALA A 169 1.37 -11.72 52.02
N GLU A 170 1.45 -12.39 53.17
CA GLU A 170 0.29 -13.09 53.75
C GLU A 170 -0.79 -12.10 54.22
N ASN A 171 -0.36 -10.93 54.70
CA ASN A 171 -1.26 -9.86 55.12
C ASN A 171 -1.75 -8.97 53.96
N ASN A 172 -1.46 -9.32 52.70
CA ASN A 172 -1.81 -8.55 51.49
C ASN A 172 -1.35 -7.08 51.52
N ILE A 173 -0.26 -6.78 52.24
CA ILE A 173 0.34 -5.45 52.33
C ILE A 173 1.23 -5.23 51.10
N TRP A 174 2.06 -6.22 50.76
CA TRP A 174 2.93 -6.19 49.59
C TRP A 174 3.31 -7.61 49.14
N ASN A 175 2.98 -7.94 47.90
CA ASN A 175 3.06 -9.31 47.38
C ASN A 175 4.31 -9.59 46.53
N GLU A 176 5.27 -8.68 46.52
CA GLU A 176 6.53 -8.88 45.78
C GLU A 176 7.33 -10.02 46.42
N LYS A 177 7.87 -10.91 45.59
CA LYS A 177 8.62 -12.10 46.01
C LYS A 177 10.05 -12.00 45.51
N ARG A 178 10.86 -13.01 45.84
CA ARG A 178 12.26 -13.10 45.37
C ARG A 178 13.11 -11.91 45.81
N LEU A 179 12.84 -11.39 47.00
CA LEU A 179 13.57 -10.26 47.55
C LEU A 179 14.91 -10.74 48.07
N ARG A 180 15.97 -9.97 47.81
CA ARG A 180 17.34 -10.34 48.14
C ARG A 180 18.00 -9.33 49.06
N PHE A 181 18.24 -8.11 48.57
CA PHE A 181 18.94 -7.09 49.34
C PHE A 181 17.97 -6.03 49.84
N ILE A 182 18.31 -5.44 50.99
CA ILE A 182 17.59 -4.31 51.58
C ILE A 182 18.58 -3.36 52.24
N THR A 183 18.38 -2.05 52.06
CA THR A 183 19.19 -1.02 52.71
C THR A 183 18.35 0.22 53.03
N ARG A 184 18.81 1.06 53.97
CA ARG A 184 18.18 2.35 54.30
C ARG A 184 18.66 3.46 53.38
N LEU A 185 17.75 4.35 53.04
CA LEU A 185 18.03 5.62 52.38
C LEU A 185 18.15 6.74 53.42
N ASN A 186 18.81 7.83 53.04
CA ASN A 186 19.06 8.95 53.95
C ASN A 186 17.78 9.61 54.49
N ASP A 187 16.72 9.61 53.70
CA ASP A 187 15.40 10.14 54.08
C ASP A 187 14.57 9.19 54.96
N GLY A 188 15.10 8.02 55.33
CA GLY A 188 14.42 7.03 56.17
C GLY A 188 13.64 5.96 55.41
N ARG A 189 13.41 6.14 54.09
CA ARG A 189 12.87 5.07 53.23
C ARG A 189 13.88 3.94 53.09
N LYS A 190 13.46 2.81 52.51
CA LYS A 190 14.32 1.64 52.30
C LYS A 190 14.30 1.26 50.82
N ALA A 191 15.46 0.89 50.28
CA ALA A 191 15.55 0.28 48.97
C ALA A 191 15.59 -1.24 49.13
N VAL A 192 14.84 -1.96 48.31
CA VAL A 192 14.77 -3.42 48.30
C VAL A 192 14.92 -3.90 46.86
N THR A 193 15.66 -4.98 46.63
CA THR A 193 15.84 -5.54 45.29
C THR A 193 15.31 -6.95 45.20
N ASN A 194 14.84 -7.35 44.01
CA ASN A 194 14.49 -8.74 43.72
C ASN A 194 15.57 -9.45 42.88
N GLU A 195 15.40 -10.76 42.67
CA GLU A 195 16.28 -11.58 41.81
C GLU A 195 16.19 -11.23 40.32
N ASP A 196 15.12 -10.56 39.89
CA ASP A 196 14.88 -10.18 38.49
C ASP A 196 15.57 -8.86 38.10
N GLY A 197 16.14 -8.16 39.09
CA GLY A 197 16.89 -6.91 38.94
C GLY A 197 16.10 -5.65 39.19
N ASP A 198 14.84 -5.79 39.64
CA ASP A 198 14.01 -4.66 40.00
C ASP A 198 14.42 -4.07 41.34
N VAL A 199 14.20 -2.76 41.47
CA VAL A 199 14.50 -2.00 42.68
C VAL A 199 13.23 -1.30 43.13
N PHE A 200 12.86 -1.53 44.38
CA PHE A 200 11.67 -0.98 45.02
C PHE A 200 12.08 -0.04 46.14
N ILE A 201 11.43 1.11 46.22
CA ILE A 201 11.52 2.00 47.36
C ILE A 201 10.30 1.79 48.22
N ILE A 202 10.53 1.41 49.48
CA ILE A 202 9.49 1.19 50.46
C ILE A 202 9.51 2.29 51.53
N ASN A 203 8.32 2.76 51.88
CA ASN A 203 8.06 3.63 53.03
C ASN A 203 7.09 2.89 53.97
N ASP A 204 7.42 2.86 55.26
CA ASP A 204 6.75 2.06 56.27
C ASP A 204 6.56 2.83 57.60
N ASP A 205 6.52 4.17 57.53
CA ASP A 205 6.42 5.03 58.72
C ASP A 205 4.97 5.16 59.25
N SER A 206 3.96 4.96 58.40
CA SER A 206 2.54 5.00 58.80
C SER A 206 1.67 4.06 57.97
N THR A 207 1.77 4.18 56.64
CA THR A 207 1.14 3.26 55.69
C THR A 207 2.22 2.71 54.78
N PHE A 208 2.26 1.39 54.65
CA PHE A 208 3.21 0.73 53.77
C PHE A 208 2.96 1.17 52.32
N LYS A 209 3.99 1.68 51.65
CA LYS A 209 3.96 2.03 50.24
C LYS A 209 5.23 1.54 49.57
N ALA A 210 5.09 0.86 48.44
CA ALA A 210 6.20 0.45 47.60
C ALA A 210 6.06 1.07 46.20
N SER A 211 7.16 1.59 45.67
CA SER A 211 7.25 2.09 44.29
C SER A 211 8.48 1.51 43.60
N GLN A 212 8.31 0.94 42.42
CA GLN A 212 9.42 0.45 41.61
C GLN A 212 10.12 1.62 40.91
N ILE A 213 11.46 1.59 40.86
CA ILE A 213 12.28 2.52 40.10
C ILE A 213 12.55 1.93 38.71
N HIS A 214 12.40 2.74 37.67
CA HIS A 214 12.80 2.35 36.32
C HIS A 214 14.32 2.36 36.19
N ARG A 215 14.87 1.25 35.71
CA ARG A 215 16.30 1.06 35.43
C ARG A 215 16.50 0.62 34.00
N ASP A 216 17.65 0.97 33.43
CA ASP A 216 18.05 0.44 32.15
C ASP A 216 18.46 -1.04 32.27
N PRO A 217 17.76 -1.99 31.63
CA PRO A 217 18.08 -3.42 31.73
C PRO A 217 19.46 -3.77 31.16
N SER A 218 20.02 -2.94 30.26
CA SER A 218 21.36 -3.14 29.69
C SER A 218 22.47 -2.96 30.72
N HIS A 219 22.20 -2.29 31.84
CA HIS A 219 23.15 -2.11 32.94
C HIS A 219 23.24 -3.33 33.89
N GLY A 220 22.65 -4.46 33.51
CA GLY A 220 22.72 -5.72 34.24
C GLY A 220 21.53 -5.95 35.17
N LYS A 221 20.92 -7.13 35.03
CA LYS A 221 19.77 -7.57 35.85
C LYS A 221 20.19 -8.24 37.15
N THR A 222 21.26 -9.03 37.14
CA THR A 222 21.73 -9.71 38.35
C THR A 222 22.39 -8.70 39.27
N ILE A 223 21.77 -8.44 40.43
CA ILE A 223 22.28 -7.55 41.46
C ILE A 223 23.18 -8.37 42.40
N THR A 224 24.37 -7.85 42.71
CA THR A 224 25.36 -8.50 43.57
C THR A 224 25.47 -7.84 44.94
N PHE A 225 25.20 -6.54 45.05
CA PHE A 225 25.04 -5.85 46.32
C PHE A 225 24.13 -4.62 46.16
N LEU A 226 23.63 -4.13 47.28
CA LEU A 226 22.83 -2.92 47.39
C LEU A 226 23.39 -2.05 48.51
N SER A 227 23.66 -0.79 48.21
CA SER A 227 24.04 0.21 49.20
C SER A 227 23.37 1.54 48.88
N SER A 228 23.61 2.53 49.73
CA SER A 228 23.06 3.88 49.56
C SER A 228 24.10 4.92 49.99
N TYR A 229 24.05 6.08 49.36
CA TYR A 229 24.85 7.23 49.73
C TYR A 229 24.18 8.50 49.27
N LYS A 230 23.94 9.44 50.21
CA LYS A 230 23.13 10.63 49.94
C LYS A 230 21.75 10.20 49.42
N ASP A 231 21.31 10.75 48.31
CA ASP A 231 20.03 10.42 47.68
C ASP A 231 20.17 9.30 46.63
N PHE A 232 21.36 8.71 46.48
CA PHE A 232 21.63 7.67 45.50
C PHE A 232 21.58 6.27 46.12
N ILE A 233 20.95 5.37 45.40
CA ILE A 233 21.06 3.92 45.55
C ILE A 233 22.24 3.46 44.70
N ILE A 234 23.03 2.56 45.26
CA ILE A 234 24.20 1.99 44.61
C ILE A 234 23.96 0.50 44.44
N LEU A 235 24.03 0.04 43.20
CA LEU A 235 23.78 -1.34 42.82
C LEU A 235 25.05 -1.90 42.19
N GLY A 236 25.59 -2.97 42.76
CA GLY A 236 26.50 -3.84 42.02
C GLY A 236 25.69 -4.72 41.10
N THR A 237 26.08 -4.81 39.83
CA THR A 237 25.45 -5.69 38.86
C THR A 237 26.48 -6.60 38.20
N SER A 238 26.01 -7.61 37.47
CA SER A 238 26.88 -8.46 36.65
C SER A 238 27.60 -7.72 35.52
N GLN A 239 27.23 -6.47 35.21
CA GLN A 239 27.82 -5.65 34.14
C GLN A 239 28.62 -4.45 34.65
N GLY A 240 28.54 -4.13 35.95
CA GLY A 240 29.21 -2.97 36.53
C GLY A 240 28.50 -2.44 37.76
N ILE A 241 28.52 -1.12 37.94
CA ILE A 241 27.95 -0.43 39.10
C ILE A 241 26.97 0.62 38.60
N VAL A 242 25.77 0.62 39.15
CA VAL A 242 24.73 1.60 38.85
C VAL A 242 24.51 2.50 40.07
N PHE A 243 24.49 3.81 39.86
CA PHE A 243 24.10 4.81 40.84
C PHE A 243 22.79 5.44 40.39
N HIS A 244 21.74 5.40 41.21
CA HIS A 244 20.40 5.83 40.82
C HIS A 244 19.73 6.65 41.92
N ASN A 245 19.13 7.79 41.60
CA ASN A 245 18.40 8.63 42.57
C ASN A 245 16.92 8.93 42.19
N GLY A 246 16.36 8.20 41.24
CA GLY A 246 15.02 8.39 40.68
C GLY A 246 15.04 9.07 39.31
N ASP A 247 15.77 10.17 39.19
CA ASP A 247 15.82 11.00 37.97
C ASP A 247 17.08 10.77 37.13
N ARG A 248 18.17 10.37 37.79
CA ARG A 248 19.50 10.23 37.20
C ARG A 248 20.04 8.83 37.47
N GLU A 249 20.44 8.14 36.40
CA GLU A 249 21.10 6.84 36.46
C GLU A 249 22.51 6.95 35.87
N ILE A 250 23.53 6.61 36.67
CA ILE A 250 24.94 6.62 36.28
C ILE A 250 25.42 5.18 36.25
N PHE A 251 26.07 4.76 35.17
CA PHE A 251 26.55 3.40 34.98
C PHE A 251 28.08 3.36 34.73
N MET A 252 28.80 2.74 35.66
CA MET A 252 30.24 2.48 35.56
C MET A 252 30.52 1.02 35.21
N ASN A 253 31.35 0.76 34.20
CA ASN A 253 31.82 -0.58 33.83
C ASN A 253 33.33 -0.57 33.55
N GLN A 254 33.81 -1.54 32.76
CA GLN A 254 35.20 -1.68 32.36
C GLN A 254 35.79 -0.41 31.72
N GLU A 255 35.00 0.39 30.97
CA GLU A 255 35.48 1.65 30.38
C GLU A 255 35.94 2.65 31.44
N GLN A 256 35.38 2.58 32.66
CA GLN A 256 35.76 3.44 33.80
C GLN A 256 36.61 2.70 34.85
N GLY A 257 37.17 1.54 34.50
CA GLY A 257 38.10 0.77 35.35
C GLY A 257 37.43 -0.27 36.27
N VAL A 258 36.14 -0.55 36.11
CA VAL A 258 35.45 -1.65 36.80
C VAL A 258 35.51 -2.90 35.90
N ASP A 259 36.67 -3.54 35.87
CA ASP A 259 37.02 -4.61 34.91
C ASP A 259 36.80 -6.04 35.42
N SER A 260 36.34 -6.19 36.67
CA SER A 260 36.14 -7.47 37.31
C SER A 260 34.75 -7.61 37.90
N LYS A 261 34.32 -8.87 38.09
CA LYS A 261 33.03 -9.17 38.69
C LYS A 261 33.03 -8.72 40.15
N ILE A 262 32.07 -7.88 40.51
CA ILE A 262 31.90 -7.38 41.87
C ILE A 262 30.97 -8.32 42.64
N TYR A 263 31.46 -8.86 43.76
CA TYR A 263 30.69 -9.77 44.61
C TYR A 263 29.96 -9.04 45.73
N ASN A 264 30.57 -7.99 46.27
CA ASN A 264 30.01 -7.24 47.37
C ASN A 264 30.54 -5.80 47.36
N GLY A 265 29.81 -4.91 48.01
CA GLY A 265 30.19 -3.51 48.15
C GLY A 265 29.52 -2.85 49.34
N PHE A 266 30.26 -1.98 50.01
CA PHE A 266 29.73 -1.17 51.12
C PHE A 266 30.27 0.24 51.06
N VAL A 267 29.49 1.18 51.60
CA VAL A 267 29.87 2.59 51.67
C VAL A 267 30.35 2.92 53.06
N ASN A 268 31.51 3.57 53.15
CA ASN A 268 32.04 4.14 54.39
C ASN A 268 32.67 5.51 54.10
N ASP A 269 32.33 6.53 54.89
CA ASP A 269 32.91 7.88 54.80
C ASP A 269 32.93 8.49 53.38
N GLY A 270 31.92 8.19 52.56
CA GLY A 270 31.84 8.66 51.16
C GLY A 270 32.72 7.90 50.16
N ILE A 271 33.32 6.80 50.59
CA ILE A 271 34.06 5.87 49.75
C ILE A 271 33.24 4.59 49.62
N LEU A 272 33.04 4.14 48.38
CA LEU A 272 32.49 2.82 48.08
C LEU A 272 33.64 1.83 47.98
N HIS A 273 33.70 0.88 48.92
CA HIS A 273 34.63 -0.23 48.90
C HIS A 273 33.97 -1.42 48.22
N LEU A 274 34.69 -2.06 47.30
CA LEU A 274 34.20 -3.16 46.48
C LEU A 274 35.10 -4.36 46.61
N ALA A 275 34.51 -5.55 46.66
CA ALA A 275 35.21 -6.83 46.62
C ALA A 275 35.00 -7.51 45.25
N SER A 276 36.08 -7.97 44.65
CA SER A 276 36.11 -8.58 43.31
C SER A 276 37.00 -9.81 43.22
N ASP A 277 36.97 -10.48 42.07
CA ASP A 277 37.90 -11.57 41.73
C ASP A 277 39.39 -11.17 41.82
N HIS A 278 39.73 -9.91 41.55
CA HIS A 278 41.12 -9.43 41.46
C HIS A 278 41.54 -8.58 42.67
N GLY A 279 40.77 -8.62 43.75
CA GLY A 279 41.05 -7.87 44.98
C GLY A 279 39.97 -6.84 45.30
N SER A 280 40.36 -5.75 45.96
CA SER A 280 39.44 -4.68 46.37
C SER A 280 39.65 -3.38 45.61
N TYR A 281 38.55 -2.72 45.28
CA TYR A 281 38.56 -1.37 44.71
C TYR A 281 37.94 -0.39 45.69
N SER A 282 38.28 0.88 45.55
CA SER A 282 37.67 1.96 46.31
C SER A 282 37.34 3.12 45.38
N ILE A 283 36.10 3.60 45.43
CA ILE A 283 35.60 4.68 44.58
C ILE A 283 35.16 5.84 45.46
N GLN A 284 35.71 7.03 45.21
CA GLN A 284 35.25 8.25 45.86
C GLN A 284 33.87 8.63 45.28
N LEU A 285 32.81 8.48 46.07
CA LEU A 285 31.44 8.62 45.59
C LEU A 285 31.15 10.04 45.10
N ASP A 286 31.61 11.05 45.84
CA ASP A 286 31.40 12.44 45.46
C ASP A 286 32.06 12.83 44.12
N ALA A 287 33.11 12.12 43.71
CA ALA A 287 33.74 12.35 42.40
C ALA A 287 32.90 11.77 41.24
N VAL A 288 32.08 10.75 41.51
CA VAL A 288 31.18 10.13 40.53
C VAL A 288 29.85 10.87 40.48
N LEU A 289 29.25 11.12 41.65
CA LEU A 289 27.90 11.68 41.74
C LEU A 289 27.83 13.17 41.36
N ASN A 290 28.91 13.93 41.57
CA ASN A 290 28.94 15.37 41.22
C ASN A 290 29.50 15.66 39.81
N GLN A 291 29.63 14.64 38.95
CA GLN A 291 30.02 14.87 37.56
C GLN A 291 28.99 15.74 36.87
N LYS A 292 29.46 16.70 36.07
CA LYS A 292 28.63 17.52 35.18
C LYS A 292 28.39 16.77 33.87
N ASN A 293 27.37 17.21 33.13
CA ASN A 293 27.15 16.70 31.78
C ASN A 293 28.44 16.84 30.95
N ARG A 294 28.87 15.73 30.35
CA ARG A 294 30.06 15.70 29.49
C ARG A 294 29.73 16.02 28.05
N VAL A 295 28.51 15.78 27.59
CA VAL A 295 28.06 16.12 26.24
C VAL A 295 27.51 17.54 26.27
N ASP A 296 28.28 18.48 25.73
CA ASP A 296 27.92 19.90 25.66
C ASP A 296 27.45 20.35 24.27
N HIS A 297 27.71 19.55 23.24
CA HIS A 297 27.28 19.81 21.87
C HIS A 297 27.11 18.50 21.08
N ILE A 298 26.07 18.46 20.25
CA ILE A 298 25.87 17.43 19.24
C ILE A 298 26.18 18.04 17.88
N GLY A 299 27.27 17.55 17.27
CA GLY A 299 27.76 17.99 15.98
C GLY A 299 27.34 17.06 14.85
N LEU A 300 27.47 17.56 13.63
CA LEU A 300 27.34 16.79 12.40
C LEU A 300 28.74 16.63 11.80
N GLN A 301 29.27 15.42 11.81
CA GLN A 301 30.59 15.11 11.26
C GLN A 301 30.54 15.09 9.73
N SER A 302 29.52 14.44 9.17
CA SER A 302 29.27 14.43 7.72
C SER A 302 27.78 14.33 7.44
N LEU A 303 27.40 14.89 6.29
CA LEU A 303 26.06 14.81 5.72
C LEU A 303 26.20 14.37 4.29
N MET A 304 25.62 13.22 3.96
CA MET A 304 25.52 12.75 2.59
C MET A 304 24.07 12.81 2.13
N ILE A 305 23.88 13.28 0.90
CA ILE A 305 22.58 13.32 0.24
C ILE A 305 22.68 12.44 -1.00
N ASN A 306 21.86 11.39 -1.03
CA ASN A 306 21.92 10.34 -2.06
C ASN A 306 23.34 9.79 -2.30
N GLY A 307 24.14 9.66 -1.24
CA GLY A 307 25.53 9.18 -1.31
C GLY A 307 26.56 10.23 -1.74
N THR A 308 26.18 11.49 -1.96
CA THR A 308 27.11 12.60 -2.20
C THR A 308 27.29 13.44 -0.95
N GLU A 309 28.54 13.64 -0.51
CA GLU A 309 28.86 14.43 0.67
C GLU A 309 28.65 15.92 0.40
N ILE A 310 27.95 16.60 1.31
CA ILE A 310 27.68 18.04 1.23
C ILE A 310 28.69 18.82 2.07
N ASN A 311 29.27 19.85 1.47
CA ASN A 311 30.17 20.76 2.16
C ASN A 311 29.38 21.68 3.11
N ALA A 312 29.96 21.97 4.29
CA ALA A 312 29.37 22.88 5.28
C ALA A 312 29.04 24.29 4.73
N ALA A 313 29.70 24.72 3.64
CA ALA A 313 29.41 25.97 2.94
C ALA A 313 28.02 26.02 2.26
N GLU A 314 27.43 24.85 1.97
CA GLU A 314 26.08 24.74 1.39
C GLU A 314 24.97 24.86 2.45
N MET A 315 25.33 24.82 3.73
CA MET A 315 24.40 25.02 4.86
C MET A 315 24.31 26.51 5.21
N ILE A 316 23.17 27.14 4.95
CA ILE A 316 22.95 28.56 5.29
C ILE A 316 22.20 28.62 6.64
N ASN A 317 22.87 29.08 7.70
CA ASN A 317 22.30 29.17 9.06
C ASN A 317 21.69 27.85 9.58
N GLY A 318 22.30 26.70 9.24
CA GLY A 318 21.80 25.39 9.65
C GLY A 318 20.56 24.93 8.87
N LYS A 319 20.20 25.62 7.79
CA LYS A 319 19.13 25.25 6.86
C LYS A 319 19.69 24.74 5.54
N ILE A 320 19.05 23.71 4.98
CA ILE A 320 19.39 23.18 3.66
C ILE A 320 18.12 23.08 2.80
N ASN A 321 18.19 23.60 1.57
CA ASN A 321 17.13 23.43 0.58
C ASN A 321 17.55 22.36 -0.41
N LEU A 322 16.74 21.32 -0.51
CA LEU A 322 16.98 20.13 -1.31
C LEU A 322 16.03 20.08 -2.50
N ASN A 323 16.55 19.63 -3.63
CA ASN A 323 15.72 19.31 -4.78
C ASN A 323 14.86 18.07 -4.50
N HIS A 324 13.82 17.87 -5.31
CA HIS A 324 12.86 16.76 -5.12
C HIS A 324 13.47 15.35 -5.17
N ASP A 325 14.62 15.22 -5.84
CA ASP A 325 15.38 13.99 -5.99
C ASP A 325 16.37 13.78 -4.86
N GLN A 326 16.73 14.82 -4.12
CA GLN A 326 17.63 14.81 -2.96
C GLN A 326 16.88 14.43 -1.67
N ASN A 327 16.32 13.23 -1.63
CA ASN A 327 15.38 12.81 -0.59
C ASN A 327 15.90 11.71 0.34
N SER A 328 17.15 11.28 0.19
CA SER A 328 17.77 10.32 1.10
C SER A 328 18.97 10.96 1.77
N LEU A 329 18.94 11.05 3.10
CA LEU A 329 19.97 11.70 3.91
C LEU A 329 20.64 10.67 4.81
N ASP A 330 21.97 10.66 4.79
CA ASP A 330 22.81 9.92 5.73
C ASP A 330 23.63 10.92 6.55
N LEU A 331 23.50 10.85 7.87
CA LEU A 331 24.13 11.75 8.82
C LEU A 331 25.05 10.98 9.74
N GLN A 332 26.30 11.42 9.84
CA GLN A 332 27.24 10.95 10.85
C GLN A 332 27.30 11.97 11.98
N LEU A 333 26.87 11.56 13.17
CA LEU A 333 26.83 12.41 14.35
C LEU A 333 28.18 12.38 15.07
N SER A 334 28.59 13.52 15.59
CA SER A 334 29.77 13.65 16.44
C SER A 334 29.41 14.31 17.78
N THR A 335 30.23 14.00 18.78
CA THR A 335 30.22 14.67 20.08
C THR A 335 31.58 15.30 20.31
N ASN A 336 31.81 15.85 21.50
CA ASN A 336 33.06 16.49 21.92
C ASN A 336 34.18 15.49 22.30
N ASN A 337 34.34 14.39 21.55
CA ASN A 337 35.28 13.29 21.85
C ASN A 337 35.08 12.71 23.25
N HIS A 338 33.87 12.21 23.51
CA HIS A 338 33.53 11.61 24.80
C HIS A 338 34.50 10.48 25.17
N PRO A 339 35.03 10.44 26.40
CA PRO A 339 36.01 9.41 26.82
C PRO A 339 35.44 7.99 26.83
N PHE A 340 34.11 7.87 26.92
CA PHE A 340 33.38 6.60 26.98
C PHE A 340 32.32 6.54 25.87
N PRO A 341 32.70 6.35 24.59
CA PRO A 341 31.77 6.43 23.47
C PRO A 341 30.72 5.31 23.48
N GLY A 342 31.05 4.14 24.05
CA GLY A 342 30.12 3.01 24.18
C GLY A 342 28.96 3.25 25.16
N LYS A 343 29.05 4.32 25.95
CA LYS A 343 28.02 4.73 26.93
C LYS A 343 26.99 5.71 26.38
N LEU A 344 27.17 6.17 25.14
CA LEU A 344 26.27 7.13 24.52
C LEU A 344 25.18 6.40 23.75
N LYS A 345 23.93 6.62 24.12
CA LYS A 345 22.77 6.16 23.35
C LYS A 345 22.20 7.31 22.55
N TYR A 346 21.98 7.08 21.27
CA TYR A 346 21.52 8.10 20.35
C TYR A 346 20.04 7.90 20.07
N SER A 347 19.28 8.99 19.95
CA SER A 347 17.89 8.97 19.55
C SER A 347 17.59 10.17 18.67
N TYR A 348 16.63 10.06 17.76
CA TYR A 348 16.24 11.17 16.90
C TYR A 348 14.72 11.30 16.79
N ARG A 349 14.29 12.49 16.36
CA ARG A 349 12.92 12.74 15.92
C ARG A 349 12.90 13.77 14.80
N LEU A 350 11.98 13.58 13.88
CA LEU A 350 11.60 14.57 12.88
C LEU A 350 10.40 15.30 13.50
N TYR A 351 10.50 16.60 13.75
CA TYR A 351 9.53 17.42 14.51
C TYR A 351 9.53 17.22 16.02
N GLU A 352 9.26 18.32 16.74
CA GLU A 352 9.21 18.35 18.20
C GLU A 352 8.03 17.57 18.78
N SER A 353 6.94 17.41 18.02
CA SER A 353 5.76 16.64 18.43
C SER A 353 5.96 15.12 18.37
N ASN A 354 7.00 14.65 17.67
CA ASN A 354 7.19 13.24 17.42
C ASN A 354 7.90 12.55 18.60
N SER A 355 7.60 11.27 18.79
CA SER A 355 8.30 10.41 19.74
C SER A 355 9.75 10.18 19.30
N TRP A 356 10.65 10.05 20.28
CA TRP A 356 12.04 9.69 20.04
C TRP A 356 12.17 8.26 19.49
N ILE A 357 13.06 8.10 18.51
CA ILE A 357 13.40 6.82 17.89
C ILE A 357 14.87 6.54 18.20
N GLU A 358 15.16 5.39 18.81
CA GLU A 358 16.51 4.98 19.19
C GLU A 358 17.36 4.64 17.94
N LEU A 359 18.63 5.02 18.00
CA LEU A 359 19.64 4.75 16.98
C LEU A 359 20.66 3.75 17.53
N PRO A 360 21.02 2.72 16.74
CA PRO A 360 21.99 1.72 17.18
C PRO A 360 23.41 2.29 17.30
N GLU A 361 23.74 3.29 16.50
CA GLU A 361 25.05 3.93 16.44
C GLU A 361 24.89 5.44 16.27
N ASN A 362 26.00 6.17 16.23
CA ASN A 362 26.03 7.60 15.90
C ASN A 362 25.77 7.90 14.41
N LYS A 363 25.14 6.98 13.67
CA LYS A 363 24.79 7.13 12.26
C LYS A 363 23.28 7.09 12.09
N LEU A 364 22.73 8.10 11.43
CA LEU A 364 21.31 8.23 11.11
C LEU A 364 21.10 8.18 9.61
N THR A 365 20.24 7.26 9.15
CA THR A 365 19.82 7.17 7.75
C THR A 365 18.34 7.47 7.64
N LEU A 366 17.98 8.46 6.81
CA LEU A 366 16.62 8.89 6.51
C LEU A 366 16.36 8.64 5.01
N PRO A 367 15.87 7.44 4.63
CA PRO A 367 15.68 7.09 3.24
C PRO A 367 14.34 7.60 2.70
N PHE A 368 14.34 8.07 1.45
CA PHE A 368 13.14 8.36 0.66
C PHE A 368 12.10 9.28 1.34
N LEU A 369 12.56 10.39 1.91
CA LEU A 369 11.67 11.39 2.49
C LEU A 369 10.73 12.01 1.44
N ASP A 370 9.53 12.37 1.89
CA ASP A 370 8.58 13.12 1.07
C ASP A 370 8.98 14.59 0.90
N SER A 371 8.36 15.29 -0.05
CA SER A 371 8.55 16.74 -0.19
C SER A 371 7.90 17.49 0.98
N GLY A 372 8.65 18.34 1.67
CA GLY A 372 8.16 19.09 2.83
C GLY A 372 9.28 19.76 3.63
N ASP A 373 8.91 20.41 4.72
CA ASP A 373 9.82 21.03 5.68
C ASP A 373 10.07 20.06 6.84
N TYR A 374 11.32 19.81 7.19
CA TYR A 374 11.72 18.90 8.25
C TYR A 374 12.62 19.58 9.27
N GLN A 375 12.47 19.19 10.53
CA GLN A 375 13.33 19.60 11.64
C GLN A 375 13.85 18.36 12.35
N LEU A 376 15.15 18.12 12.25
CA LEU A 376 15.82 16.98 12.88
C LEU A 376 16.33 17.38 14.26
N PHE A 377 15.83 16.69 15.28
CA PHE A 377 16.35 16.74 16.64
C PHE A 377 17.05 15.44 16.96
N VAL A 378 18.16 15.52 17.68
CA VAL A 378 18.89 14.37 18.20
C VAL A 378 19.01 14.53 19.71
N GLN A 379 18.81 13.43 20.43
CA GLN A 379 19.06 13.28 21.85
C GLN A 379 20.18 12.28 22.06
N ILE A 380 21.08 12.60 22.98
CA ILE A 380 22.12 11.69 23.47
C ILE A 380 21.86 11.47 24.96
N ASP A 381 21.74 10.20 25.35
CA ASP A 381 21.73 9.75 26.73
C ASP A 381 23.14 9.26 27.09
N ASP A 382 23.81 9.95 28.01
CA ASP A 382 25.15 9.60 28.47
C ASP A 382 25.07 8.79 29.76
N ALA A 383 25.14 7.46 29.64
CA ALA A 383 25.10 6.56 30.79
C ALA A 383 26.29 6.76 31.75
N SER A 384 27.38 7.41 31.34
CA SER A 384 28.55 7.65 32.22
C SER A 384 28.33 8.78 33.22
N THR A 385 27.43 9.72 32.90
CA THR A 385 27.06 10.83 33.78
C THR A 385 25.59 10.86 34.14
N GLY A 386 24.74 10.07 33.47
CA GLY A 386 23.29 10.04 33.64
C GLY A 386 22.55 11.27 33.13
N TYR A 387 23.20 12.11 32.33
CA TYR A 387 22.57 13.28 31.74
C TYR A 387 22.12 13.00 30.31
N LYS A 388 21.03 13.67 29.94
CA LYS A 388 20.52 13.68 28.57
C LYS A 388 20.72 15.07 27.98
N MET A 389 21.13 15.13 26.72
CA MET A 389 21.19 16.37 25.95
C MET A 389 20.39 16.17 24.67
N ASP A 390 19.48 17.09 24.36
CA ASP A 390 18.84 17.17 23.06
C ASP A 390 19.16 18.48 22.36
N GLN A 391 19.30 18.42 21.03
CA GLN A 391 19.65 19.57 20.21
C GLN A 391 18.97 19.45 18.84
N LYS A 392 18.52 20.58 18.28
CA LYS A 392 18.15 20.64 16.86
C LYS A 392 19.43 20.62 16.03
N ILE A 393 19.58 19.62 15.17
CA ILE A 393 20.79 19.40 14.37
C ILE A 393 20.66 20.02 12.99
N LEU A 394 19.52 19.81 12.33
CA LEU A 394 19.34 20.20 10.94
C LEU A 394 17.89 20.61 10.67
N GLU A 395 17.73 21.67 9.90
CA GLU A 395 16.45 22.07 9.33
C GLU A 395 16.57 21.99 7.80
N PHE A 396 15.65 21.31 7.13
CA PHE A 396 15.77 21.14 5.68
C PHE A 396 14.42 21.09 4.97
N HIS A 397 14.39 21.60 3.74
CA HIS A 397 13.21 21.62 2.89
C HIS A 397 13.45 20.78 1.64
N ILE A 398 12.57 19.83 1.35
CA ILE A 398 12.61 19.05 0.10
C ILE A 398 11.55 19.59 -0.86
N ALA A 399 12.01 20.14 -2.00
CA ALA A 399 11.15 20.72 -3.01
C ALA A 399 10.22 19.67 -3.65
N LYS A 400 9.05 20.12 -4.11
CA LYS A 400 8.13 19.25 -4.86
C LYS A 400 8.68 18.96 -6.27
N PRO A 401 8.52 17.74 -6.80
CA PRO A 401 8.89 17.42 -8.19
C PRO A 401 8.22 18.36 -9.19
N PHE A 402 8.93 18.74 -10.26
CA PHE A 402 8.41 19.68 -11.26
C PHE A 402 7.09 19.20 -11.90
N TYR A 403 6.91 17.89 -12.07
CA TYR A 403 5.69 17.31 -12.65
C TYR A 403 4.48 17.35 -11.70
N LYS A 404 4.69 17.58 -10.40
CA LYS A 404 3.65 17.88 -9.41
C LYS A 404 3.43 19.40 -9.24
N SER A 405 4.18 20.24 -9.94
CA SER A 405 3.98 21.69 -9.91
C SER A 405 2.70 22.09 -10.62
N ASN A 406 1.96 23.05 -10.04
CA ASN A 406 0.73 23.59 -10.62
C ASN A 406 0.95 24.15 -12.03
N LEU A 407 2.13 24.72 -12.31
CA LEU A 407 2.46 25.26 -13.63
C LEU A 407 2.56 24.15 -14.70
N PHE A 408 3.21 23.04 -14.36
CA PHE A 408 3.37 21.91 -15.29
C PHE A 408 2.02 21.25 -15.61
N LEU A 409 1.18 21.06 -14.59
CA LEU A 409 -0.19 20.56 -14.77
C LEU A 409 -1.03 21.52 -15.64
N ALA A 410 -0.89 22.83 -15.46
CA ALA A 410 -1.56 23.83 -16.30
C ALA A 410 -1.10 23.77 -17.77
N VAL A 411 0.20 23.56 -18.02
CA VAL A 411 0.74 23.40 -19.38
C VAL A 411 0.21 22.13 -20.04
N ILE A 412 0.20 20.99 -19.35
CA ILE A 412 -0.40 19.75 -19.89
C ILE A 412 -1.88 19.95 -20.22
N PHE A 413 -2.62 20.62 -19.34
CA PHE A 413 -4.01 20.96 -19.59
C PHE A 413 -4.17 21.82 -20.85
N LEU A 414 -3.35 22.87 -21.00
CA LEU A 414 -3.38 23.74 -22.17
C LEU A 414 -3.03 22.99 -23.46
N VAL A 415 -1.97 22.18 -23.46
CA VAL A 415 -1.55 21.36 -24.61
C VAL A 415 -2.65 20.38 -25.01
N SER A 416 -3.25 19.68 -24.04
CA SER A 416 -4.38 18.77 -24.31
C SER A 416 -5.59 19.52 -24.90
N MET A 417 -5.88 20.73 -24.42
CA MET A 417 -6.94 21.58 -24.95
C MET A 417 -6.66 22.01 -26.40
N VAL A 418 -5.42 22.38 -26.72
CA VAL A 418 -5.01 22.71 -28.10
C VAL A 418 -5.12 21.51 -29.02
N ILE A 419 -4.65 20.33 -28.60
CA ILE A 419 -4.77 19.08 -29.37
C ILE A 419 -6.24 18.78 -29.66
N LEU A 420 -7.11 18.93 -28.66
CA LEU A 420 -8.53 18.71 -28.79
C LEU A 420 -9.18 19.72 -29.77
N ILE A 421 -8.83 21.00 -29.69
CA ILE A 421 -9.28 22.04 -30.64
C ILE A 421 -8.82 21.71 -32.07
N VAL A 422 -7.56 21.33 -32.26
CA VAL A 422 -7.00 20.97 -33.56
C VAL A 422 -7.69 19.73 -34.12
N TYR A 423 -7.90 18.69 -33.30
CA TYR A 423 -8.65 17.49 -33.67
C TYR A 423 -10.07 17.84 -34.15
N PHE A 424 -10.81 18.65 -33.38
CA PHE A 424 -12.16 19.08 -33.78
C PHE A 424 -12.15 19.94 -35.06
N ARG A 425 -11.14 20.80 -35.25
CA ARG A 425 -10.96 21.56 -36.49
C ARG A 425 -10.69 20.67 -37.70
N PHE A 426 -9.82 19.67 -37.58
CA PHE A 426 -9.56 18.70 -38.64
C PHE A 426 -10.81 17.86 -38.95
N LYS A 427 -11.53 17.40 -37.93
CA LYS A 427 -12.80 16.66 -38.09
C LYS A 427 -13.84 17.49 -38.82
N ARG A 428 -14.02 18.77 -38.44
CA ARG A 428 -14.92 19.70 -39.14
C ARG A 428 -14.51 19.93 -40.58
N LYS A 429 -13.22 20.15 -40.86
CA LYS A 429 -12.71 20.35 -42.23
C LYS A 429 -12.96 19.12 -43.11
N ARG A 430 -12.72 17.91 -42.60
CA ARG A 430 -13.02 16.67 -43.32
C ARG A 430 -14.51 16.48 -43.57
N ALA A 431 -15.36 16.76 -42.58
CA ALA A 431 -16.81 16.69 -42.75
C ALA A 431 -17.31 17.68 -43.80
N TYR A 432 -16.77 18.91 -43.82
CA TYR A 432 -17.09 19.92 -44.83
C TYR A 432 -16.67 19.50 -46.25
N GLN A 433 -15.45 18.96 -46.41
CA GLN A 433 -14.98 18.47 -47.71
C GLN A 433 -15.85 17.31 -48.24
N LYS A 434 -16.22 16.37 -47.38
CA LYS A 434 -17.15 15.28 -47.75
C LYS A 434 -18.54 15.80 -48.14
N ALA A 435 -19.01 16.87 -47.49
CA ALA A 435 -20.29 17.48 -47.85
C ALA A 435 -20.24 18.12 -49.24
N LEU A 436 -19.15 18.84 -49.57
CA LEU A 436 -18.94 19.43 -50.89
C LEU A 436 -18.82 18.37 -52.00
N GLU A 437 -18.06 17.31 -51.75
CA GLU A 437 -17.93 16.19 -52.69
C GLU A 437 -19.29 15.56 -52.97
N LYS A 438 -20.08 15.28 -51.93
CA LYS A 438 -21.43 14.75 -52.06
C LYS A 438 -22.33 15.69 -52.88
N GLU A 439 -22.28 16.99 -52.65
CA GLU A 439 -23.04 17.97 -53.43
C GLU A 439 -22.67 17.94 -54.92
N SER A 440 -21.37 17.88 -55.23
CA SER A 440 -20.89 17.83 -56.63
C SER A 440 -21.33 16.56 -57.35
N VAL A 441 -21.32 15.42 -56.65
CA VAL A 441 -21.80 14.14 -57.17
C VAL A 441 -23.30 14.18 -57.40
N THR A 442 -24.08 14.75 -56.48
CA THR A 442 -25.54 14.91 -56.65
C THR A 442 -25.86 15.77 -57.86
N LYS A 443 -25.21 16.92 -58.03
CA LYS A 443 -25.38 17.77 -59.22
C LYS A 443 -25.06 17.03 -60.51
N ARG A 444 -23.96 16.26 -60.53
CA ARG A 444 -23.57 15.49 -61.71
C ARG A 444 -24.60 14.40 -62.06
N ILE A 445 -25.20 13.76 -61.06
CA ILE A 445 -26.27 12.78 -61.27
C ILE A 445 -27.51 13.45 -61.87
N GLU A 446 -27.89 14.64 -61.41
CA GLU A 446 -29.02 15.41 -61.95
C GLU A 446 -28.77 15.82 -63.41
N GLU A 447 -27.58 16.30 -63.74
CA GLU A 447 -27.18 16.64 -65.12
C GLU A 447 -27.27 15.42 -66.06
N VAL A 448 -26.72 14.27 -65.63
CA VAL A 448 -26.74 13.04 -66.43
C VAL A 448 -28.16 12.52 -66.63
N LYS A 449 -29.03 12.64 -65.62
CA LYS A 449 -30.46 12.30 -65.77
C LYS A 449 -31.13 13.18 -66.83
N MET A 450 -30.85 14.49 -66.82
CA MET A 450 -31.40 15.42 -67.80
C MET A 450 -30.92 15.10 -69.23
N GLU A 451 -29.62 14.80 -69.39
CA GLU A 451 -29.04 14.41 -70.67
C GLU A 451 -29.63 13.10 -71.21
N ALA A 452 -29.85 12.11 -70.33
CA ALA A 452 -30.49 10.85 -70.68
C ALA A 452 -31.95 11.04 -71.11
N LEU A 453 -32.71 11.90 -70.42
CA LEU A 453 -34.09 12.23 -70.80
C LEU A 453 -34.16 12.88 -72.19
N LEU A 454 -33.27 13.83 -72.48
CA LEU A 454 -33.21 14.50 -73.79
C LEU A 454 -32.83 13.54 -74.92
N SER A 455 -32.00 12.54 -74.65
CA SER A 455 -31.60 11.52 -75.64
C SER A 455 -32.71 10.52 -76.01
N GLN A 456 -33.82 10.45 -75.27
CA GLN A 456 -34.91 9.52 -75.57
C GLN A 456 -35.87 10.01 -76.67
N MET A 457 -35.77 11.27 -77.11
CA MET A 457 -36.50 11.76 -78.29
C MET A 457 -35.76 11.36 -79.57
N ASN A 458 -36.37 10.53 -80.45
CA ASN A 458 -35.76 10.11 -81.73
C ASN A 458 -35.66 11.30 -82.71
N PRO A 459 -34.48 11.91 -82.93
CA PRO A 459 -34.36 13.12 -83.75
C PRO A 459 -34.77 12.88 -85.20
N HIS A 460 -34.55 11.65 -85.70
CA HIS A 460 -34.93 11.26 -87.05
C HIS A 460 -36.45 11.22 -87.23
N PHE A 461 -37.20 10.77 -86.23
CA PHE A 461 -38.67 10.82 -86.26
C PHE A 461 -39.17 12.27 -86.36
N ILE A 462 -38.61 13.19 -85.56
CA ILE A 462 -38.97 14.62 -85.60
C ILE A 462 -38.71 15.21 -86.98
N PHE A 463 -37.53 14.98 -87.56
CA PHE A 463 -37.23 15.45 -88.92
C PHE A 463 -38.19 14.87 -89.96
N ASN A 464 -38.52 13.58 -89.86
CA ASN A 464 -39.44 12.92 -90.78
C ASN A 464 -40.86 13.47 -90.70
N SER A 465 -41.39 13.66 -89.49
CA SER A 465 -42.72 14.24 -89.31
C SER A 465 -42.80 15.66 -89.87
N LEU A 466 -41.76 16.48 -89.68
CA LEU A 466 -41.70 17.84 -90.25
C LEU A 466 -41.66 17.81 -91.79
N ASN A 467 -40.89 16.89 -92.38
CA ASN A 467 -40.85 16.71 -93.84
C ASN A 467 -42.22 16.29 -94.40
N SER A 468 -42.96 15.44 -93.68
CA SER A 468 -44.32 15.02 -94.08
C SER A 468 -45.34 16.15 -94.00
N VAL A 469 -45.24 17.02 -92.98
CA VAL A 469 -46.03 18.27 -92.94
C VAL A 469 -45.70 19.15 -94.15
N GLN A 470 -44.41 19.32 -94.47
CA GLN A 470 -43.99 20.10 -95.63
C GLN A 470 -44.51 19.52 -96.95
N TYR A 471 -44.54 18.19 -97.10
CA TYR A 471 -45.10 17.49 -98.26
C TYR A 471 -46.60 17.78 -98.43
N PHE A 472 -47.42 17.61 -97.38
CA PHE A 472 -48.86 17.87 -97.48
C PHE A 472 -49.18 19.34 -97.80
N ILE A 473 -48.42 20.28 -97.23
CA ILE A 473 -48.55 21.71 -97.55
C ILE A 473 -48.20 21.97 -99.02
N SER A 474 -47.12 21.37 -99.53
CA SER A 474 -46.67 21.55 -100.92
C SER A 474 -47.65 20.96 -101.94
N ASN A 475 -48.42 19.94 -101.55
CA ASN A 475 -49.44 19.29 -102.38
C ASN A 475 -50.85 19.90 -102.22
N ASN A 476 -51.00 21.04 -101.53
CA ASN A 476 -52.28 21.70 -101.21
C ASN A 476 -53.27 20.84 -100.37
N GLU A 477 -52.78 19.86 -99.62
CA GLU A 477 -53.56 19.01 -98.72
C GLU A 477 -53.58 19.61 -97.29
N ASN A 478 -53.97 20.88 -97.16
CA ASN A 478 -53.84 21.66 -95.92
C ASN A 478 -54.57 21.04 -94.71
N ASP A 479 -55.76 20.46 -94.92
CA ASP A 479 -56.51 19.80 -93.85
C ASP A 479 -55.78 18.56 -93.32
N ARG A 480 -55.11 17.81 -94.20
CA ARG A 480 -54.26 16.67 -93.80
C ARG A 480 -53.00 17.14 -93.09
N ALA A 481 -52.37 18.23 -93.54
CA ALA A 481 -51.22 18.82 -92.86
C ALA A 481 -51.56 19.27 -91.43
N MET A 482 -52.70 19.96 -91.24
CA MET A 482 -53.15 20.40 -89.92
C MET A 482 -53.50 19.23 -89.00
N LYS A 483 -54.19 18.21 -89.52
CA LYS A 483 -54.48 16.97 -88.77
C LYS A 483 -53.19 16.25 -88.36
N TYR A 484 -52.23 16.12 -89.28
CA TYR A 484 -50.93 15.50 -89.03
C TYR A 484 -50.14 16.27 -87.95
N LEU A 485 -50.09 17.60 -88.04
CA LEU A 485 -49.41 18.44 -87.06
C LEU A 485 -50.07 18.37 -85.66
N GLY A 486 -51.40 18.28 -85.61
CA GLY A 486 -52.16 18.05 -84.37
C GLY A 486 -51.78 16.71 -83.72
N THR A 487 -51.87 15.62 -84.48
CA THR A 487 -51.49 14.27 -84.00
C THR A 487 -50.02 14.22 -83.60
N PHE A 488 -49.12 14.88 -84.34
CA PHE A 488 -47.70 14.99 -84.00
C PHE A 488 -47.47 15.73 -82.68
N SER A 489 -48.16 16.85 -82.47
CA SER A 489 -48.06 17.62 -81.22
C SER A 489 -48.57 16.84 -80.01
N ASP A 490 -49.66 16.09 -80.17
CA ASP A 490 -50.20 15.21 -79.13
C ASP A 490 -49.26 14.05 -78.83
N LEU A 491 -48.58 13.50 -79.85
CA LEU A 491 -47.58 12.44 -79.66
C LEU A 491 -46.35 12.96 -78.89
N ILE A 492 -45.83 14.15 -79.22
CA ILE A 492 -44.70 14.76 -78.48
C ILE A 492 -45.06 15.05 -77.02
N ARG A 493 -46.26 15.60 -76.77
CA ARG A 493 -46.76 15.80 -75.40
C ARG A 493 -46.90 14.46 -74.66
N SER A 494 -47.40 13.43 -75.34
CA SER A 494 -47.48 12.07 -74.78
C SER A 494 -46.10 11.51 -74.44
N ASN A 495 -45.10 11.71 -75.31
CA ASN A 495 -43.72 11.26 -75.11
C ASN A 495 -43.10 11.87 -73.84
N LEU A 496 -43.20 13.19 -73.68
CA LEU A 496 -42.71 13.89 -72.47
C LEU A 496 -43.40 13.39 -71.21
N HIS A 497 -44.73 13.25 -71.21
CA HIS A 497 -45.48 12.73 -70.06
C HIS A 497 -45.09 11.28 -69.71
N ASN A 498 -44.86 10.46 -70.74
CA ASN A 498 -44.54 9.05 -70.63
C ASN A 498 -43.09 8.81 -70.15
N THR A 499 -42.17 9.77 -70.29
CA THR A 499 -40.80 9.64 -69.75
C THR A 499 -40.72 9.72 -68.22
N GLU A 500 -41.72 10.32 -67.56
CA GLU A 500 -41.76 10.43 -66.09
C GLU A 500 -42.30 9.16 -65.41
N ARG A 501 -42.90 8.23 -66.17
CA ARG A 501 -43.58 7.05 -65.63
C ARG A 501 -42.93 5.76 -66.15
N PRO A 502 -42.54 4.84 -65.25
CA PRO A 502 -41.94 3.56 -65.67
C PRO A 502 -42.95 2.61 -66.34
N LEU A 503 -44.23 2.68 -65.94
CA LEU A 503 -45.35 1.88 -66.42
C LEU A 503 -46.53 2.79 -66.81
N ASN A 504 -47.26 2.43 -67.87
CA ASN A 504 -48.53 3.06 -68.27
C ASN A 504 -49.63 2.01 -68.38
N THR A 505 -50.89 2.46 -68.45
CA THR A 505 -52.01 1.55 -68.68
C THR A 505 -51.95 1.00 -70.11
N LEU A 506 -52.49 -0.20 -70.32
CA LEU A 506 -52.58 -0.80 -71.64
C LEU A 506 -53.43 0.09 -72.59
N GLU A 507 -54.45 0.77 -72.08
CA GLU A 507 -55.23 1.77 -72.80
C GLU A 507 -54.34 2.90 -73.34
N ASP A 508 -53.51 3.50 -72.47
CA ASP A 508 -52.62 4.60 -72.83
C ASP A 508 -51.56 4.16 -73.85
N GLU A 509 -51.00 2.96 -73.70
CA GLU A 509 -50.03 2.42 -74.65
C GLU A 509 -50.66 2.17 -76.02
N ILE A 510 -51.87 1.58 -76.08
CA ILE A 510 -52.58 1.38 -77.35
C ILE A 510 -52.94 2.73 -77.99
N ALA A 511 -53.42 3.70 -77.21
CA ALA A 511 -53.74 5.03 -77.70
C ALA A 511 -52.50 5.76 -78.23
N TYR A 512 -51.36 5.62 -77.55
CA TYR A 512 -50.07 6.13 -77.99
C TYR A 512 -49.62 5.48 -79.30
N LEU A 513 -49.65 4.14 -79.38
CA LEU A 513 -49.27 3.40 -80.59
C LEU A 513 -50.17 3.74 -81.78
N LYS A 514 -51.49 3.90 -81.58
CA LYS A 514 -52.40 4.32 -82.65
C LYS A 514 -52.01 5.69 -83.22
N ARG A 515 -51.75 6.69 -82.37
CA ARG A 515 -51.28 8.01 -82.82
C ARG A 515 -49.94 7.92 -83.55
N TYR A 516 -49.03 7.09 -83.05
CA TYR A 516 -47.74 6.83 -83.70
C TYR A 516 -47.90 6.20 -85.09
N ILE A 517 -48.73 5.15 -85.19
CA ILE A 517 -49.05 4.43 -86.42
C ILE A 517 -49.74 5.36 -87.42
N ASP A 518 -50.69 6.20 -86.99
CA ASP A 518 -51.36 7.16 -87.87
C ASP A 518 -50.35 8.13 -88.53
N LEU A 519 -49.35 8.58 -87.77
CA LEU A 519 -48.30 9.46 -88.28
C LEU A 519 -47.33 8.75 -89.22
N GLU A 520 -46.96 7.51 -88.92
CA GLU A 520 -46.09 6.72 -89.81
C GLU A 520 -46.84 6.29 -91.08
N ASN A 521 -48.05 5.77 -90.97
CA ASN A 521 -48.83 5.26 -92.11
C ASN A 521 -49.23 6.36 -93.10
N ALA A 522 -49.49 7.58 -92.62
CA ALA A 522 -49.72 8.74 -93.49
C ALA A 522 -48.51 9.01 -94.42
N ARG A 523 -47.29 8.63 -94.03
CA ARG A 523 -46.08 8.72 -94.88
C ARG A 523 -46.05 7.62 -95.95
N PHE A 524 -46.72 6.51 -95.68
CA PHE A 524 -46.89 5.38 -96.59
C PHE A 524 -48.23 5.44 -97.35
N SER A 525 -48.85 6.62 -97.45
CA SER A 525 -50.13 6.84 -98.15
C SER A 525 -51.27 5.97 -97.61
N ASP A 526 -51.27 5.71 -96.30
CA ASP A 526 -52.28 4.93 -95.59
C ASP A 526 -52.46 3.49 -96.12
N ARG A 527 -51.43 2.93 -96.77
CA ARG A 527 -51.50 1.61 -97.43
C ARG A 527 -51.36 0.42 -96.49
N ILE A 528 -50.95 0.63 -95.24
CA ILE A 528 -50.70 -0.44 -94.26
C ILE A 528 -51.94 -0.62 -93.39
N GLU A 529 -52.50 -1.82 -93.39
CA GLU A 529 -53.63 -2.18 -92.53
C GLU A 529 -53.08 -2.63 -91.16
N VAL A 530 -53.48 -1.93 -90.09
CA VAL A 530 -53.04 -2.27 -88.73
C VAL A 530 -54.24 -2.65 -87.86
N THR A 531 -54.20 -3.87 -87.33
CA THR A 531 -55.30 -4.43 -86.53
C THR A 531 -54.85 -4.68 -85.09
N PHE A 532 -55.61 -4.14 -84.14
CA PHE A 532 -55.43 -4.38 -82.71
C PHE A 532 -56.45 -5.43 -82.24
N ILE A 533 -55.98 -6.49 -81.60
CA ILE A 533 -56.82 -7.53 -81.01
C ILE A 533 -56.49 -7.60 -79.52
N VAL A 534 -57.48 -7.35 -78.67
CA VAL A 534 -57.32 -7.40 -77.21
C VAL A 534 -58.25 -8.46 -76.66
N ASP A 535 -57.68 -9.39 -75.90
CA ASP A 535 -58.43 -10.40 -75.16
C ASP A 535 -59.41 -9.74 -74.17
N PRO A 536 -60.72 -10.07 -74.21
CA PRO A 536 -61.72 -9.51 -73.31
C PRO A 536 -61.41 -9.68 -71.82
N GLU A 537 -60.56 -10.64 -71.44
CA GLU A 537 -60.13 -10.84 -70.05
C GLU A 537 -59.09 -9.80 -69.57
N LEU A 538 -58.51 -8.99 -70.46
CA LEU A 538 -57.57 -7.92 -70.11
C LEU A 538 -58.30 -6.60 -69.84
N SER A 539 -58.12 -6.06 -68.64
CA SER A 539 -58.64 -4.74 -68.28
C SER A 539 -57.71 -3.65 -68.81
N LEU A 540 -58.15 -2.91 -69.84
CA LEU A 540 -57.35 -1.87 -70.49
C LEU A 540 -56.82 -0.79 -69.52
N THR A 541 -57.57 -0.48 -68.46
CA THR A 541 -57.23 0.56 -67.48
C THR A 541 -56.44 0.06 -66.28
N GLN A 542 -56.43 -1.26 -66.02
CA GLN A 542 -55.77 -1.85 -64.85
C GLN A 542 -54.52 -2.66 -65.21
N THR A 543 -54.45 -3.18 -66.43
CA THR A 543 -53.24 -3.85 -66.92
C THR A 543 -52.18 -2.80 -67.24
N HIS A 544 -51.01 -2.96 -66.64
CA HIS A 544 -49.88 -2.07 -66.83
C HIS A 544 -48.87 -2.67 -67.79
N ILE A 545 -48.31 -1.84 -68.65
CA ILE A 545 -47.25 -2.20 -69.59
C ILE A 545 -46.07 -1.23 -69.42
N PRO A 546 -44.81 -1.67 -69.59
CA PRO A 546 -43.69 -0.76 -69.68
C PRO A 546 -43.91 0.26 -70.79
N THR A 547 -43.82 1.53 -70.44
CA THR A 547 -44.21 2.62 -71.33
C THR A 547 -43.36 2.65 -72.60
N MET A 548 -44.00 2.78 -73.76
CA MET A 548 -43.36 2.84 -75.10
C MET A 548 -42.51 1.60 -75.46
N ILE A 549 -42.73 0.46 -74.80
CA ILE A 549 -41.91 -0.74 -75.03
C ILE A 549 -42.18 -1.38 -76.40
N LEU A 550 -43.38 -1.18 -76.95
CA LEU A 550 -43.81 -1.78 -78.22
C LEU A 550 -43.47 -0.92 -79.44
N GLN A 551 -43.32 0.39 -79.24
CA GLN A 551 -43.06 1.34 -80.31
C GLN A 551 -41.87 0.95 -81.20
N PRO A 552 -40.69 0.52 -80.68
CA PRO A 552 -39.55 0.19 -81.53
C PRO A 552 -39.84 -0.94 -82.51
N PHE A 553 -40.69 -1.90 -82.13
CA PHE A 553 -41.05 -3.03 -82.99
C PHE A 553 -42.06 -2.62 -84.06
N VAL A 554 -43.01 -1.76 -83.72
CA VAL A 554 -43.92 -1.15 -84.70
C VAL A 554 -43.14 -0.26 -85.68
N GLU A 555 -42.23 0.57 -85.19
CA GLU A 555 -41.33 1.40 -86.02
C GLU A 555 -40.51 0.53 -86.99
N ASN A 556 -39.90 -0.55 -86.50
CA ASN A 556 -39.16 -1.48 -87.35
C ASN A 556 -40.04 -2.11 -88.44
N ALA A 557 -41.31 -2.42 -88.15
CA ALA A 557 -42.24 -2.94 -89.15
C ALA A 557 -42.50 -1.91 -90.26
N PHE A 558 -42.73 -0.63 -89.92
CA PHE A 558 -42.90 0.43 -90.92
C PHE A 558 -41.65 0.69 -91.76
N ILE A 559 -40.46 0.72 -91.14
CA ILE A 559 -39.21 1.06 -91.83
C ILE A 559 -38.69 -0.11 -92.68
N HIS A 560 -38.75 -1.34 -92.18
CA HIS A 560 -38.01 -2.47 -92.75
C HIS A 560 -38.90 -3.56 -93.36
N ALA A 561 -40.14 -3.75 -92.90
CA ALA A 561 -40.93 -4.91 -93.32
C ALA A 561 -41.54 -4.74 -94.72
N PHE A 562 -41.82 -3.52 -95.18
CA PHE A 562 -42.68 -3.28 -96.36
C PHE A 562 -42.03 -2.51 -97.52
N PRO A 563 -41.19 -3.15 -98.37
CA PRO A 563 -40.80 -2.59 -99.66
C PRO A 563 -42.00 -2.47 -100.62
N SER A 564 -41.89 -1.66 -101.68
CA SER A 564 -43.00 -1.34 -102.62
C SER A 564 -43.62 -2.54 -103.35
N ARG A 565 -43.04 -3.75 -103.24
CA ARG A 565 -43.51 -5.00 -103.87
C ARG A 565 -44.59 -5.76 -103.10
N ILE A 566 -44.86 -5.39 -101.84
CA ILE A 566 -45.93 -5.99 -101.04
C ILE A 566 -47.22 -5.23 -101.35
N GLU A 567 -48.21 -5.92 -101.95
CA GLU A 567 -49.46 -5.31 -102.41
C GLU A 567 -50.44 -4.99 -101.27
N SER A 568 -50.46 -5.81 -100.20
CA SER A 568 -51.34 -5.64 -99.03
C SER A 568 -50.56 -5.78 -97.72
N PRO A 569 -49.82 -4.75 -97.28
CA PRO A 569 -49.04 -4.80 -96.05
C PRO A 569 -49.94 -4.74 -94.81
N GLN A 570 -49.72 -5.67 -93.87
CA GLN A 570 -50.52 -5.84 -92.67
C GLN A 570 -49.63 -5.94 -91.43
N ILE A 571 -50.01 -5.22 -90.37
CA ILE A 571 -49.44 -5.38 -89.03
C ILE A 571 -50.57 -5.80 -88.09
N ARG A 572 -50.36 -6.87 -87.35
CA ARG A 572 -51.28 -7.35 -86.32
C ARG A 572 -50.65 -7.20 -84.95
N ILE A 573 -51.34 -6.54 -84.04
CA ILE A 573 -50.92 -6.34 -82.64
C ILE A 573 -51.95 -6.99 -81.73
N GLU A 574 -51.56 -8.07 -81.06
CA GLU A 574 -52.45 -8.91 -80.26
C GLU A 574 -52.02 -8.91 -78.79
N PHE A 575 -52.98 -8.75 -77.88
CA PHE A 575 -52.78 -8.84 -76.44
C PHE A 575 -53.62 -10.00 -75.92
N ALA A 576 -52.97 -11.06 -75.43
CA ALA A 576 -53.64 -12.30 -75.01
C ALA A 576 -53.22 -12.71 -73.59
N VAL A 577 -54.14 -13.29 -72.82
CA VAL A 577 -53.83 -13.86 -71.50
C VAL A 577 -53.19 -15.23 -71.68
N ILE A 578 -52.04 -15.47 -71.04
CA ILE A 578 -51.39 -16.78 -71.07
C ILE A 578 -51.73 -17.57 -69.80
N ASN A 579 -51.74 -16.91 -68.64
CA ASN A 579 -52.20 -17.48 -67.38
C ASN A 579 -52.70 -16.37 -66.43
N SER A 580 -53.08 -16.71 -65.20
CA SER A 580 -53.65 -15.75 -64.23
C SER A 580 -52.74 -14.57 -63.88
N GLN A 581 -51.42 -14.70 -64.08
CA GLN A 581 -50.42 -13.70 -63.72
C GLN A 581 -49.61 -13.18 -64.92
N THR A 582 -49.82 -13.68 -66.14
CA THR A 582 -49.06 -13.23 -67.31
C THR A 582 -49.94 -13.01 -68.54
N TYR A 583 -49.58 -11.98 -69.30
CA TYR A 583 -50.16 -11.69 -70.60
C TYR A 583 -49.05 -11.52 -71.64
N GLN A 584 -49.37 -11.83 -72.89
CA GLN A 584 -48.44 -11.75 -74.01
C GLN A 584 -48.93 -10.69 -75.00
N CYS A 585 -48.04 -9.78 -75.36
CA CYS A 585 -48.20 -8.94 -76.54
C CYS A 585 -47.49 -9.59 -77.73
N THR A 586 -48.18 -9.71 -78.86
CA THR A 586 -47.66 -10.28 -80.10
C THR A 586 -47.78 -9.27 -81.22
N ILE A 587 -46.67 -8.93 -81.87
CA ILE A 587 -46.66 -8.10 -83.08
C ILE A 587 -46.24 -8.99 -84.25
N THR A 588 -47.11 -9.09 -85.26
CA THR A 588 -46.87 -9.88 -86.46
C THR A 588 -47.00 -9.00 -87.69
N ASP A 589 -46.02 -9.03 -88.58
CA ASP A 589 -46.12 -8.43 -89.92
C ASP A 589 -46.14 -9.50 -91.02
N ASN A 590 -46.66 -9.14 -92.21
CA ASN A 590 -46.63 -10.00 -93.41
C ASN A 590 -45.57 -9.55 -94.43
N GLY A 591 -44.53 -8.85 -93.96
CA GLY A 591 -43.50 -8.26 -94.79
C GLY A 591 -42.34 -9.20 -95.08
N ILE A 592 -41.16 -8.63 -95.35
CA ILE A 592 -39.93 -9.40 -95.61
C ILE A 592 -39.16 -9.66 -94.30
N GLY A 593 -39.24 -10.87 -93.77
CA GLY A 593 -38.43 -11.29 -92.61
C GLY A 593 -37.10 -11.92 -93.02
N ASP A 594 -36.25 -11.16 -93.72
CA ASP A 594 -35.02 -11.71 -94.29
C ASP A 594 -33.92 -11.94 -93.22
N ALA A 595 -33.69 -13.22 -92.88
CA ALA A 595 -32.62 -13.64 -91.98
C ALA A 595 -31.20 -13.34 -92.52
N SER A 596 -31.05 -13.01 -93.81
CA SER A 596 -29.74 -12.73 -94.43
C SER A 596 -29.24 -11.30 -94.19
N PHE A 597 -30.10 -10.34 -93.80
CA PHE A 597 -29.68 -8.99 -93.37
C PHE A 597 -29.06 -8.96 -91.95
N HIS A 598 -29.24 -10.03 -91.16
CA HIS A 598 -28.76 -10.14 -89.78
C HIS A 598 -27.59 -11.13 -89.58
N ASN A 599 -26.97 -11.64 -90.65
CA ASN A 599 -25.89 -12.63 -90.56
C ASN A 599 -24.51 -12.07 -90.11
N ASN A 600 -24.43 -10.79 -89.74
CA ASN A 600 -23.34 -10.29 -88.90
C ASN A 600 -23.73 -10.46 -87.43
N LYS A 601 -23.15 -11.46 -86.77
CA LYS A 601 -23.39 -11.87 -85.37
C LYS A 601 -23.13 -10.79 -84.27
N HIS A 602 -23.06 -9.51 -84.61
CA HIS A 602 -22.81 -8.41 -83.66
C HIS A 602 -23.65 -7.14 -83.83
N HIS A 603 -24.67 -7.11 -84.70
CA HIS A 603 -25.57 -5.95 -84.79
C HIS A 603 -26.97 -6.27 -84.25
N VAL A 604 -27.14 -6.16 -82.93
CA VAL A 604 -28.47 -5.97 -82.31
C VAL A 604 -28.93 -4.56 -82.68
N SER A 605 -30.14 -4.40 -83.21
CA SER A 605 -30.65 -3.05 -83.49
C SER A 605 -30.69 -2.25 -82.19
N LYS A 606 -30.24 -0.99 -82.22
CA LYS A 606 -30.16 -0.12 -81.04
C LYS A 606 -31.51 -0.04 -80.31
N GLY A 607 -32.61 -0.10 -81.05
CA GLY A 607 -33.97 -0.18 -80.49
C GLY A 607 -34.24 -1.44 -79.67
N THR A 608 -33.85 -2.63 -80.16
CA THR A 608 -34.01 -3.89 -79.41
C THR A 608 -33.11 -3.94 -78.17
N GLN A 609 -31.91 -3.38 -78.24
CA GLN A 609 -31.02 -3.28 -77.06
C GLN A 609 -31.64 -2.39 -75.97
N LEU A 610 -32.20 -1.24 -76.34
CA LEU A 610 -32.87 -0.34 -75.39
C LEU A 610 -34.10 -0.99 -74.74
N VAL A 611 -34.87 -1.78 -75.49
CA VAL A 611 -35.99 -2.56 -74.94
C VAL A 611 -35.49 -3.59 -73.91
N ARG A 612 -34.40 -4.31 -74.22
CA ARG A 612 -33.83 -5.31 -73.28
C ARG A 612 -33.30 -4.67 -72.00
N GLU A 613 -32.57 -3.55 -72.12
CA GLU A 613 -32.10 -2.79 -70.96
C GLU A 613 -33.27 -2.30 -70.10
N ARG A 614 -34.34 -1.78 -70.72
CA ARG A 614 -35.54 -1.32 -70.02
C ARG A 614 -36.27 -2.46 -69.29
N LEU A 615 -36.41 -3.62 -69.92
CA LEU A 615 -37.00 -4.80 -69.26
C LEU A 615 -36.18 -5.21 -68.03
N SER A 616 -34.84 -5.23 -68.15
CA SER A 616 -33.95 -5.54 -67.03
C SER A 616 -34.05 -4.54 -65.88
N PHE A 617 -34.13 -3.24 -66.17
CA PHE A 617 -34.33 -2.19 -65.14
C PHE A 617 -35.64 -2.34 -64.38
N LEU A 618 -36.69 -2.85 -65.04
CA LEU A 618 -38.00 -3.08 -64.43
C LEU A 618 -38.12 -4.44 -63.74
N GLY A 619 -37.04 -5.24 -63.72
CA GLY A 619 -36.97 -6.52 -63.03
C GLY A 619 -37.43 -7.73 -63.86
N TYR A 620 -37.69 -7.55 -65.16
CA TYR A 620 -37.98 -8.66 -66.08
C TYR A 620 -36.69 -9.30 -66.60
N ASP A 621 -36.74 -10.61 -66.89
CA ASP A 621 -35.66 -11.34 -67.55
C ASP A 621 -35.77 -11.13 -69.08
N PRO A 622 -34.91 -10.30 -69.71
CA PRO A 622 -35.11 -9.89 -71.10
C PRO A 622 -35.04 -11.05 -72.10
N GLU A 623 -34.29 -12.11 -71.79
CA GLU A 623 -34.13 -13.27 -72.67
C GLU A 623 -35.36 -14.20 -72.63
N LYS A 624 -36.15 -14.16 -71.53
CA LYS A 624 -37.41 -14.90 -71.42
C LYS A 624 -38.59 -14.08 -71.92
N SER A 625 -38.65 -12.81 -71.52
CA SER A 625 -39.78 -11.93 -71.80
C SER A 625 -39.86 -11.51 -73.27
N LEU A 626 -38.75 -11.40 -74.00
CA LEU A 626 -38.77 -10.94 -75.40
C LEU A 626 -38.23 -12.01 -76.35
N GLN A 627 -39.08 -12.50 -77.24
CA GLN A 627 -38.71 -13.43 -78.31
C GLN A 627 -39.02 -12.83 -79.67
N ILE A 628 -38.03 -12.80 -80.57
CA ILE A 628 -38.19 -12.29 -81.93
C ILE A 628 -37.86 -13.42 -82.90
N SER A 629 -38.82 -13.77 -83.76
CA SER A 629 -38.68 -14.79 -84.79
C SER A 629 -38.83 -14.16 -86.17
N TYR A 630 -37.92 -14.47 -87.08
CA TYR A 630 -37.97 -14.01 -88.48
C TYR A 630 -38.34 -15.16 -89.40
N SER A 631 -39.22 -14.91 -90.36
CA SER A 631 -39.64 -15.88 -91.38
C SER A 631 -39.64 -15.27 -92.77
N GLN A 632 -39.62 -16.10 -93.82
CA GLN A 632 -39.72 -15.61 -95.21
C GLN A 632 -41.03 -14.83 -95.50
N HIS A 633 -42.00 -14.88 -94.59
CA HIS A 633 -43.31 -14.24 -94.70
C HIS A 633 -43.57 -13.18 -93.62
N GLY A 634 -42.52 -12.70 -92.93
CA GLY A 634 -42.60 -11.56 -92.00
C GLY A 634 -41.93 -11.81 -90.65
N THR A 635 -42.02 -10.83 -89.75
CA THR A 635 -41.46 -10.89 -88.39
C THR A 635 -42.55 -11.12 -87.35
N LEU A 636 -42.22 -11.92 -86.32
CA LEU A 636 -43.05 -12.18 -85.16
C LEU A 636 -42.30 -11.77 -83.90
N VAL A 637 -42.82 -10.79 -83.17
CA VAL A 637 -42.30 -10.34 -81.87
C VAL A 637 -43.29 -10.76 -80.79
N ARG A 638 -42.81 -11.50 -79.79
CA ARG A 638 -43.57 -11.87 -78.59
C ARG A 638 -42.94 -11.22 -77.37
N LEU A 639 -43.76 -10.52 -76.61
CA LEU A 639 -43.40 -9.90 -75.35
C LEU A 639 -44.31 -10.44 -74.24
N GLU A 640 -43.76 -11.24 -73.34
CA GLU A 640 -44.45 -11.79 -72.17
C GLU A 640 -44.18 -10.94 -70.93
N LEU A 641 -45.25 -10.45 -70.31
CA LEU A 641 -45.22 -9.57 -69.15
C LEU A 641 -46.13 -10.11 -68.04
N GLU A 642 -45.70 -9.90 -66.79
CA GLU A 642 -46.52 -10.18 -65.61
C GLU A 642 -47.59 -9.10 -65.44
N ARG A 643 -48.81 -9.51 -65.06
CA ARG A 643 -50.03 -8.69 -64.96
C ARG A 643 -50.02 -7.68 -63.83
#